data_AF-A0A9X4LYF5-F1
#
_entry.id   AF-A0A9X4LYF5-F1
#
_cell.length_a   1.000
_cell.length_b   1.000
_cell.length_c   1.000
_cell.angle_alpha   90.00
_cell.angle_beta   90.00
_cell.angle_gamma   90.00
#
_symmetry.space_group_name_H-M   'P 1'
#
loop_
_entity.id
_entity.type
_entity.pdbx_description
1 polymer ?
#
loop_
_entity_poly.entity_id
_entity_poly.type
_entity_poly.pdbx_seq_one_letter_code
_entity_poly.pdbx_strand_id
1 'polypeptide(L)'
;MNGRRKVGVEEEFQLIDVKTRRLTPRAHELLARLPDDRFVAELQRCVVEVNGGVFDDLSSLRADLVANRTLLVDTAAELGVGVAAAGAMPLALPTELEVTGSPRYRHMLAEYQLLAREQLICGTQIHVNLPDPDEAVLVAGRVVPYLPIFLALSASSPFWSDGTDTGYASVRALVWPRWPSTGPAAQVSTAAEYTALIDDLVSSGVISDPGMVYFDVRPSVHCPTLELRVCDSCPRVDSVTLIATLFRALVEHEVTRLRAGVPPPPIAPTLARAALWRAARSGLEHELVDVERAVPRPAGEMVEALVNLLRPELEDTGDWDLTTELCERALQDGSSAARQRRALLRRGRLTDVVDLLVSETAGRPQSVPADEPAPERPAPAPGAAATTHRRHRGLTSVGESTATTAGVGEAQVVAWRRDLHAHPELSFEERRTTAVVAEHLRGLGLSPVLQPGGAGLWCDLGADTDRAVALRADLDALPLSEATGLPYASTVPGVCHACGHDAHTAMLMGAAAMLVGDPPPHRVRLVFQPAEETTPGGSLDTIAAGALDGVAKIFALHCDPHLEVGKLATREGPITSSNAAVTVRLWSAGGHTARPHLTGDLIHAAAVLVTGLASVLDRRLDARTATILTWGKVAAGQVGNSVPESGELVGTLRSASHETWATLEPLVAHTIGQLLAPYGVRHELSYQQGVPPVVNEPGCTEDLREAIGAVVGYDNLVEASQSSGGEDFAWYLEHVPGAMGRLGVWNGVDRREDLHQPSFTLDERALMYGVRTFVAVAHSGLD
;
A
#
# COMPACT_ATOMS: atom_id res chain seq x y z
N MET A 1 40.60 38.18 -11.31
CA MET A 1 40.52 36.71 -11.25
C MET A 1 39.73 36.39 -10.00
N ASN A 2 38.41 36.23 -10.09
CA ASN A 2 37.64 35.75 -8.94
C ASN A 2 38.00 34.27 -8.77
N GLY A 3 38.51 33.90 -7.61
CA GLY A 3 38.87 32.50 -7.33
C GLY A 3 37.65 31.60 -7.40
N ARG A 4 37.87 30.33 -7.74
CA ARG A 4 36.80 29.31 -7.79
C ARG A 4 36.06 29.26 -6.47
N ARG A 5 34.72 29.21 -6.52
CA ARG A 5 33.93 29.07 -5.30
C ARG A 5 34.21 27.73 -4.66
N LYS A 6 34.45 27.76 -3.35
CA LYS A 6 34.61 26.56 -2.55
C LYS A 6 33.26 25.89 -2.35
N VAL A 7 33.27 24.56 -2.32
CA VAL A 7 32.12 23.70 -2.08
C VAL A 7 32.41 22.75 -0.92
N GLY A 8 31.41 22.51 -0.08
CA GLY A 8 31.41 21.51 0.97
C GLY A 8 30.13 20.68 0.90
N VAL A 9 30.17 19.46 1.41
CA VAL A 9 29.04 18.52 1.39
C VAL A 9 28.86 17.91 2.76
N GLU A 10 27.60 17.85 3.20
CA GLU A 10 27.17 17.08 4.37
C GLU A 10 26.32 15.90 3.87
N GLU A 11 26.57 14.70 4.39
CA GLU A 11 25.86 13.49 4.01
C GLU A 11 25.28 12.78 5.23
N GLU A 12 23.98 12.47 5.18
CA GLU A 12 23.32 11.66 6.21
C GLU A 12 23.18 10.21 5.73
N PHE A 13 23.51 9.26 6.62
CA PHE A 13 23.47 7.82 6.35
C PHE A 13 22.64 7.08 7.39
N GLN A 14 21.95 6.03 6.94
CA GLN A 14 21.20 5.12 7.80
C GLN A 14 22.00 3.86 8.10
N LEU A 15 21.89 3.38 9.34
CA LEU A 15 22.57 2.20 9.83
C LEU A 15 21.68 0.97 9.76
N ILE A 16 22.21 -0.10 9.17
CA ILE A 16 21.47 -1.32 8.84
C ILE A 16 22.05 -2.50 9.63
N ASP A 17 21.20 -3.30 10.25
CA ASP A 17 21.64 -4.60 10.75
C ASP A 17 21.83 -5.55 9.55
N VAL A 18 23.08 -6.02 9.33
CA VAL A 18 23.43 -6.78 8.12
C VAL A 18 22.75 -8.14 8.02
N LYS A 19 22.19 -8.66 9.12
CA LYS A 19 21.48 -9.95 9.13
C LYS A 19 20.03 -9.74 8.74
N THR A 20 19.36 -8.78 9.37
CA THR A 20 17.92 -8.54 9.20
C THR A 20 17.59 -7.58 8.06
N ARG A 21 18.58 -6.80 7.58
CA ARG A 21 18.43 -5.71 6.60
C ARG A 21 17.51 -4.58 7.09
N ARG A 22 17.30 -4.47 8.40
CA ARG A 22 16.48 -3.43 9.04
C ARG A 22 17.34 -2.31 9.61
N LEU A 23 16.75 -1.14 9.83
CA LEU A 23 17.40 -0.06 10.57
C LEU A 23 17.83 -0.52 11.97
N THR A 24 18.97 -0.03 12.45
CA THR A 24 19.48 -0.36 13.80
C THR A 24 19.96 0.89 14.56
N PRO A 25 19.58 1.08 15.84
CA PRO A 25 19.88 2.30 16.62
C PRO A 25 21.31 2.33 17.20
N ARG A 26 22.31 1.94 16.40
CA ARG A 26 23.70 1.71 16.85
C ARG A 26 24.68 2.84 16.50
N ALA A 27 24.19 4.04 16.16
CA ALA A 27 25.05 5.18 15.81
C ALA A 27 26.05 5.53 16.91
N HIS A 28 25.63 5.49 18.18
CA HIS A 28 26.50 5.75 19.32
C HIS A 28 27.73 4.82 19.42
N GLU A 29 27.59 3.54 19.05
CA GLU A 29 28.71 2.58 19.05
C GLU A 29 29.70 2.86 17.92
N LEU A 30 29.18 3.27 16.76
CA LEU A 30 29.95 3.60 15.57
C LEU A 30 30.70 4.92 15.75
N LEU A 31 30.02 5.97 16.23
CA LEU A 31 30.59 7.29 16.46
C LEU A 31 31.71 7.26 17.51
N ALA A 32 31.64 6.37 18.50
CA ALA A 32 32.72 6.20 19.49
C ALA A 32 34.06 5.73 18.87
N ARG A 33 34.06 5.30 17.61
CA ARG A 33 35.24 4.82 16.87
C ARG A 33 35.65 5.75 15.72
N LEU A 34 34.89 6.81 15.48
CA LEU A 34 35.10 7.75 14.39
C LEU A 34 35.56 9.12 14.92
N PRO A 35 36.27 9.92 14.11
CA PRO A 35 36.63 11.29 14.46
C PRO A 35 35.38 12.15 14.72
N ASP A 36 35.31 12.79 15.88
CA ASP A 36 34.16 13.58 16.33
C ASP A 36 34.03 14.96 15.65
N ASP A 37 35.08 15.41 14.94
CA ASP A 37 35.08 16.62 14.12
C ASP A 37 34.41 16.42 12.75
N ARG A 38 34.24 15.16 12.32
CA ARG A 38 33.68 14.81 10.99
C ARG A 38 32.39 14.01 11.07
N PHE A 39 32.27 13.10 12.03
CA PHE A 39 31.14 12.20 12.14
C PHE A 39 30.31 12.56 13.36
N VAL A 40 29.05 12.92 13.16
CA VAL A 40 28.19 13.45 14.22
C VAL A 40 26.89 12.66 14.35
N ALA A 41 26.34 12.69 15.55
CA ALA A 41 25.07 12.04 15.85
C ALA A 41 23.91 12.90 15.36
N GLU A 42 22.90 12.25 14.80
CA GLU A 42 21.66 12.89 14.38
C GLU A 42 20.48 12.63 15.35
N LEU A 43 19.32 13.22 15.06
CA LEU A 43 18.09 13.09 15.87
C LEU A 43 17.77 11.61 16.17
N GLN A 44 17.85 10.75 15.16
CA GLN A 44 17.58 9.32 15.28
C GLN A 44 18.87 8.53 15.51
N ARG A 45 18.86 7.58 16.45
CA ARG A 45 20.05 6.75 16.77
C ARG A 45 20.45 5.77 15.67
N CYS A 46 19.69 5.69 14.58
CA CYS A 46 20.01 4.93 13.39
C CYS A 46 20.63 5.79 12.27
N VAL A 47 20.88 7.08 12.51
CA VAL A 47 21.45 8.01 11.53
C VAL A 47 22.80 8.54 11.99
N VAL A 48 23.74 8.67 11.05
CA VAL A 48 25.02 9.35 11.22
C VAL A 48 25.15 10.40 10.12
N GLU A 49 25.54 11.61 10.50
CA GLU A 49 25.90 12.68 9.58
C GLU A 49 27.42 12.76 9.43
N VAL A 50 27.86 13.04 8.21
CA VAL A 50 29.26 13.22 7.83
C VAL A 50 29.46 14.62 7.29
N ASN A 51 30.29 15.40 7.97
CA ASN A 51 30.70 16.74 7.56
C ASN A 51 31.98 16.66 6.72
N GLY A 52 31.85 16.90 5.42
CA GLY A 52 32.95 16.83 4.46
C GLY A 52 33.92 18.01 4.54
N GLY A 53 35.06 17.87 3.87
CA GLY A 53 36.01 18.96 3.67
C GLY A 53 35.48 20.05 2.73
N VAL A 54 36.25 21.14 2.63
CA VAL A 54 35.92 22.29 1.78
C VAL A 54 36.94 22.39 0.63
N PHE A 55 36.46 22.31 -0.61
CA PHE A 55 37.30 22.17 -1.80
C PHE A 55 36.93 23.19 -2.87
N ASP A 56 37.88 23.61 -3.71
CA ASP A 56 37.63 24.48 -4.88
C ASP A 56 37.69 23.73 -6.21
N ASP A 57 37.99 22.43 -6.18
CA ASP A 57 38.00 21.52 -7.32
C ASP A 57 37.17 20.25 -7.04
N LEU A 58 36.61 19.69 -8.12
CA LEU A 58 35.69 18.57 -8.05
C LEU A 58 36.38 17.24 -7.70
N SER A 59 37.65 17.08 -8.10
CA SER A 59 38.38 15.83 -7.88
C SER A 59 38.69 15.63 -6.40
N SER A 60 39.11 16.69 -5.71
CA SER A 60 39.34 16.68 -4.26
C SER A 60 38.04 16.47 -3.48
N LEU A 61 36.94 17.12 -3.88
CA LEU A 61 35.62 16.87 -3.28
C LEU A 61 35.23 15.40 -3.40
N ARG A 62 35.32 14.83 -4.61
CA ARG A 62 34.98 13.42 -4.85
C ARG A 62 35.88 12.48 -4.04
N ALA A 63 37.17 12.78 -3.94
CA ALA A 63 38.11 11.99 -3.16
C ALA A 63 37.77 11.99 -1.67
N ASP A 64 37.38 13.14 -1.11
CA ASP A 64 36.96 13.26 0.29
C ASP A 64 35.65 12.49 0.56
N LEU A 65 34.65 12.59 -0.32
CA LEU A 65 33.41 11.80 -0.23
C LEU A 65 33.70 10.30 -0.20
N VAL A 66 34.55 9.81 -1.10
CA VAL A 66 34.96 8.40 -1.13
C VAL A 66 35.72 8.02 0.15
N ALA A 67 36.64 8.86 0.62
CA ALA A 67 37.43 8.58 1.80
C ALA A 67 36.56 8.51 3.07
N ASN A 68 35.65 9.46 3.27
CA ASN A 68 34.77 9.49 4.42
C ASN A 68 33.80 8.31 4.41
N ARG A 69 33.18 7.98 3.25
CA ARG A 69 32.31 6.80 3.12
C ARG A 69 33.06 5.49 3.37
N THR A 70 34.29 5.37 2.86
CA THR A 70 35.12 4.18 3.09
C THR A 70 35.40 3.99 4.57
N LEU A 71 35.83 5.06 5.26
CA LEU A 71 36.07 5.03 6.70
C LEU A 71 34.81 4.65 7.49
N LEU A 72 33.66 5.25 7.16
CA LEU A 72 32.37 4.96 7.80
C LEU A 72 31.95 3.50 7.60
N VAL A 73 31.97 3.01 6.36
CA VAL A 73 31.56 1.65 5.99
C VAL A 73 32.47 0.60 6.62
N ASP A 74 33.79 0.80 6.58
CA ASP A 74 34.74 -0.17 7.13
C ASP A 74 34.63 -0.23 8.67
N THR A 75 34.47 0.92 9.33
CA THR A 75 34.27 0.96 10.79
C THR A 75 32.92 0.33 11.20
N ALA A 76 31.86 0.54 10.42
CA ALA A 76 30.56 -0.09 10.66
C ALA A 76 30.61 -1.61 10.46
N ALA A 77 31.36 -2.09 9.46
CA ALA A 77 31.52 -3.51 9.19
C ALA A 77 32.15 -4.26 10.37
N GLU A 78 33.10 -3.66 11.10
CA GLU A 78 33.69 -4.23 12.32
C GLU A 78 32.65 -4.45 13.45
N LEU A 79 31.53 -3.73 13.40
CA LEU A 79 30.43 -3.82 14.35
C LEU A 79 29.28 -4.73 13.88
N GLY A 80 29.40 -5.32 12.68
CA GLY A 80 28.32 -6.06 12.03
C GLY A 80 27.16 -5.15 11.59
N VAL A 81 27.45 -3.89 11.27
CA VAL A 81 26.47 -2.89 10.82
C VAL A 81 26.79 -2.49 9.37
N GLY A 82 25.76 -2.40 8.55
CA GLY A 82 25.81 -1.85 7.19
C GLY A 82 25.46 -0.36 7.18
N VAL A 83 25.86 0.33 6.12
CA VAL A 83 25.62 1.77 5.95
C VAL A 83 24.93 1.98 4.60
N ALA A 84 23.84 2.74 4.59
CA ALA A 84 23.08 3.05 3.39
C ALA A 84 22.79 4.55 3.29
N ALA A 85 23.08 5.15 2.14
CA ALA A 85 22.65 6.48 1.74
C ALA A 85 21.38 6.38 0.89
N ALA A 86 20.26 6.86 1.42
CA ALA A 86 18.96 6.92 0.74
C ALA A 86 18.07 7.95 1.45
N GLY A 87 17.11 8.55 0.73
CA GLY A 87 16.17 9.51 1.33
C GLY A 87 15.31 8.90 2.44
N ALA A 88 15.02 7.60 2.36
CA ALA A 88 14.35 6.77 3.36
C ALA A 88 14.67 5.29 3.06
N MET A 89 14.52 4.41 4.06
CA MET A 89 14.77 2.97 3.91
C MET A 89 13.49 2.14 3.89
N PRO A 90 13.43 1.07 3.08
CA PRO A 90 12.24 0.23 2.89
C PRO A 90 11.91 -0.70 4.06
N LEU A 91 12.82 -0.90 5.02
CA LEU A 91 12.66 -1.86 6.11
C LEU A 91 13.03 -1.22 7.45
N ALA A 92 12.03 -0.67 8.15
CA ALA A 92 12.16 -0.12 9.49
C ALA A 92 10.97 -0.50 10.38
N LEU A 93 11.22 -0.79 11.65
CA LEU A 93 10.17 -1.04 12.65
C LEU A 93 9.92 0.23 13.49
N PRO A 94 8.71 0.79 13.51
CA PRO A 94 8.40 2.01 14.28
C PRO A 94 8.69 1.91 15.79
N THR A 95 8.66 0.70 16.36
CA THR A 95 8.88 0.43 17.79
C THR A 95 10.35 0.39 18.22
N GLU A 96 11.30 0.44 17.29
CA GLU A 96 12.75 0.35 17.56
C GLU A 96 13.50 1.69 17.36
N LEU A 97 12.75 2.78 17.15
CA LEU A 97 13.29 4.10 16.83
C LEU A 97 13.53 4.92 18.09
N GLU A 98 14.77 4.89 18.54
CA GLU A 98 15.23 5.66 19.69
C GLU A 98 15.82 7.01 19.27
N VAL A 99 15.39 8.08 19.94
CA VAL A 99 15.92 9.43 19.75
C VAL A 99 17.23 9.60 20.53
N THR A 100 18.20 10.30 19.94
CA THR A 100 19.49 10.60 20.57
C THR A 100 19.28 11.39 21.87
N GLY A 101 19.96 10.98 22.94
CA GLY A 101 19.74 11.48 24.30
C GLY A 101 20.17 12.92 24.61
N SER A 102 20.50 13.74 23.59
CA SER A 102 20.93 15.13 23.79
C SER A 102 19.76 15.99 24.31
N PRO A 103 20.02 17.04 25.12
CA PRO A 103 18.97 17.97 25.55
C PRO A 103 18.18 18.59 24.39
N ARG A 104 18.86 18.93 23.28
CA ARG A 104 18.26 19.46 22.05
C ARG A 104 17.24 18.49 21.45
N TYR A 105 17.65 17.23 21.24
CA TYR A 105 16.80 16.24 20.59
C TYR A 105 15.64 15.76 21.47
N ARG A 106 15.84 15.69 22.80
CA ARG A 106 14.74 15.44 23.74
C ARG A 106 13.71 16.57 23.73
N HIS A 107 14.16 17.82 23.64
CA HIS A 107 13.27 18.96 23.49
C HIS A 107 12.49 18.87 22.17
N MET A 108 13.17 18.57 21.06
CA MET A 108 12.50 18.39 19.77
C MET A 108 11.45 17.27 19.79
N LEU A 109 11.74 16.12 20.40
CA LEU A 109 10.75 15.04 20.54
C LEU A 109 9.55 15.46 21.38
N ALA A 110 9.77 16.22 22.44
CA ALA A 110 8.70 16.71 23.31
C ALA A 110 7.83 17.77 22.63
N GLU A 111 8.43 18.66 21.84
CA GLU A 111 7.73 19.78 21.21
C GLU A 111 7.02 19.37 19.91
N TYR A 112 7.71 18.63 19.03
CA TYR A 112 7.23 18.35 17.67
C TYR A 112 6.57 16.97 17.51
N GLN A 113 6.64 16.11 18.53
CA GLN A 113 5.91 14.85 18.65
C GLN A 113 5.97 13.97 17.40
N LEU A 114 4.85 13.84 16.66
CA LEU A 114 4.73 12.98 15.48
C LEU A 114 5.79 13.30 14.43
N LEU A 115 6.08 14.58 14.19
CA LEU A 115 7.08 15.01 13.20
C LEU A 115 8.48 14.51 13.57
N ALA A 116 8.83 14.54 14.86
CA ALA A 116 10.12 14.05 15.34
C ALA A 116 10.20 12.51 15.29
N ARG A 117 9.08 11.79 15.50
CA ARG A 117 9.03 10.32 15.45
C ARG A 117 9.08 9.76 14.03
N GLU A 118 8.51 10.47 13.05
CA GLU A 118 8.50 10.08 11.64
C GLU A 118 9.74 10.57 10.87
N GLN A 119 10.66 11.27 11.53
CA GLN A 119 11.87 11.84 10.93
C GLN A 119 12.96 10.76 10.69
N LEU A 120 12.65 9.78 9.84
CA LEU A 120 13.55 8.71 9.39
C LEU A 120 14.08 8.94 7.98
N ILE A 121 14.26 10.21 7.63
CA ILE A 121 14.65 10.64 6.30
C ILE A 121 16.08 11.16 6.35
N CYS A 122 16.85 10.90 5.28
CA CYS A 122 18.23 11.37 5.18
C CYS A 122 18.42 12.29 3.96
N GLY A 123 19.11 13.40 4.17
CA GLY A 123 19.48 14.36 3.13
C GLY A 123 20.94 14.30 2.70
N THR A 124 21.22 14.99 1.60
CA THR A 124 22.56 15.48 1.27
C THR A 124 22.49 16.99 1.13
N GLN A 125 23.35 17.70 1.85
CA GLN A 125 23.42 19.15 1.83
C GLN A 125 24.66 19.63 1.09
N ILE A 126 24.49 20.63 0.23
CA ILE A 126 25.61 21.21 -0.54
C ILE A 126 25.80 22.67 -0.13
N HIS A 127 27.01 23.00 0.30
CA HIS A 127 27.40 24.35 0.66
C HIS A 127 28.27 24.96 -0.44
N VAL A 128 27.91 26.15 -0.93
CA VAL A 128 28.73 26.92 -1.87
C VAL A 128 29.11 28.25 -1.25
N ASN A 129 30.42 28.55 -1.22
CA ASN A 129 30.96 29.77 -0.63
C ASN A 129 30.37 31.04 -1.29
N LEU A 130 29.66 31.83 -0.49
CA LEU A 130 29.00 33.06 -0.89
C LEU A 130 29.02 34.04 0.30
N PRO A 131 30.14 34.76 0.48
CA PRO A 131 30.41 35.46 1.75
C PRO A 131 29.70 36.79 1.92
N ASP A 132 29.18 37.37 0.84
CA ASP A 132 28.34 38.57 0.92
C ASP A 132 26.91 38.14 1.32
N PRO A 133 26.42 38.54 2.50
CA PRO A 133 25.12 38.10 3.00
C PRO A 133 23.92 38.60 2.16
N ASP A 134 24.01 39.81 1.60
CA ASP A 134 22.94 40.35 0.74
C ASP A 134 22.93 39.60 -0.60
N GLU A 135 24.11 39.32 -1.17
CA GLU A 135 24.26 38.48 -2.36
C GLU A 135 23.68 37.07 -2.09
N ALA A 136 23.96 36.48 -0.93
CA ALA A 136 23.46 35.15 -0.56
C ALA A 136 21.93 35.08 -0.49
N VAL A 137 21.29 36.06 0.12
CA VAL A 137 19.82 36.15 0.20
C VAL A 137 19.21 36.26 -1.20
N LEU A 138 19.75 37.14 -2.04
CA LEU A 138 19.21 37.37 -3.38
C LEU A 138 19.42 36.17 -4.30
N VAL A 139 20.57 35.49 -4.20
CA VAL A 139 20.86 34.29 -4.99
C VAL A 139 20.01 33.10 -4.52
N ALA A 140 19.71 32.99 -3.21
CA ALA A 140 18.81 31.95 -2.70
C ALA A 140 17.45 31.98 -3.41
N GLY A 141 16.87 33.16 -3.64
CA GLY A 141 15.62 33.31 -4.39
C GLY A 141 15.74 32.99 -5.89
N ARG A 142 16.92 33.26 -6.48
CA ARG A 142 17.18 33.06 -7.92
C ARG A 142 17.37 31.61 -8.33
N VAL A 143 17.83 30.76 -7.42
CA VAL A 143 18.06 29.33 -7.72
C VAL A 143 16.79 28.47 -7.59
N VAL A 144 15.71 29.01 -7.01
CA VAL A 144 14.44 28.30 -6.79
C VAL A 144 13.87 27.58 -8.02
N PRO A 145 13.89 28.14 -9.25
CA PRO A 145 13.37 27.46 -10.44
C PRO A 145 14.02 26.12 -10.74
N TYR A 146 15.26 25.93 -10.28
CA TYR A 146 16.10 24.78 -10.61
C TYR A 146 16.08 23.69 -9.54
N LEU A 147 15.51 23.96 -8.35
CA LEU A 147 15.40 22.99 -7.25
C LEU A 147 14.71 21.66 -7.65
N PRO A 148 13.66 21.64 -8.49
CA PRO A 148 13.05 20.40 -8.96
C PRO A 148 14.04 19.47 -9.68
N ILE A 149 15.03 20.02 -10.39
CA ILE A 149 16.05 19.25 -11.10
C ILE A 149 16.99 18.55 -10.11
N PHE A 150 17.44 19.27 -9.07
CA PHE A 150 18.29 18.70 -8.03
C PHE A 150 17.56 17.61 -7.21
N LEU A 151 16.28 17.82 -6.89
CA LEU A 151 15.47 16.79 -6.24
C LEU A 151 15.35 15.55 -7.12
N ALA A 152 15.03 15.70 -8.41
CA ALA A 152 14.92 14.59 -9.35
C ALA A 152 16.24 13.79 -9.47
N LEU A 153 17.38 14.48 -9.60
CA LEU A 153 18.71 13.86 -9.66
C LEU A 153 19.05 13.06 -8.39
N SER A 154 18.61 13.56 -7.22
CA SER A 154 18.88 12.91 -5.92
C SER A 154 17.90 11.81 -5.55
N ALA A 155 16.73 11.74 -6.19
CA ALA A 155 15.59 10.93 -5.74
C ALA A 155 15.96 9.46 -5.49
N SER A 156 15.85 9.04 -4.23
CA SER A 156 16.37 7.76 -3.73
C SER A 156 15.48 7.14 -2.65
N SER A 157 14.21 7.51 -2.58
CA SER A 157 13.32 7.04 -1.51
C SER A 157 11.92 6.68 -2.01
N PRO A 158 11.79 5.64 -2.86
CA PRO A 158 10.49 5.23 -3.40
C PRO A 158 9.63 4.43 -2.41
N PHE A 159 10.25 3.77 -1.44
CA PHE A 159 9.56 2.90 -0.48
C PHE A 159 9.36 3.61 0.87
N TRP A 160 8.24 3.31 1.54
CA TRP A 160 8.01 3.68 2.93
C TRP A 160 8.68 2.69 3.89
N SER A 161 8.71 3.03 5.17
CA SER A 161 9.38 2.24 6.21
C SER A 161 8.87 0.81 6.35
N ASP A 162 7.62 0.55 5.95
CA ASP A 162 6.98 -0.77 5.97
C ASP A 162 7.23 -1.58 4.67
N GLY A 163 7.97 -1.02 3.71
CA GLY A 163 8.26 -1.66 2.43
C GLY A 163 7.31 -1.31 1.30
N THR A 164 6.23 -0.57 1.59
CA THR A 164 5.25 -0.15 0.59
C THR A 164 5.91 0.76 -0.45
N ASP A 165 5.74 0.46 -1.74
CA ASP A 165 6.08 1.43 -2.80
C ASP A 165 5.10 2.60 -2.71
N THR A 166 5.61 3.78 -2.36
CA THR A 166 4.78 4.97 -2.16
C THR A 166 4.20 5.53 -3.45
N GLY A 167 4.72 5.07 -4.59
CA GLY A 167 4.51 5.70 -5.89
C GLY A 167 5.30 6.98 -6.09
N TYR A 168 6.07 7.48 -5.11
CA TYR A 168 6.95 8.65 -5.30
C TYR A 168 8.38 8.19 -5.63
N ALA A 169 9.18 9.07 -6.23
CA ALA A 169 10.61 8.87 -6.37
C ALA A 169 11.37 9.35 -5.12
N SER A 170 10.84 10.36 -4.43
CA SER A 170 11.30 10.83 -3.13
C SER A 170 10.13 10.96 -2.16
N VAL A 171 10.01 10.03 -1.20
CA VAL A 171 9.08 10.17 -0.07
C VAL A 171 9.60 11.14 0.97
N ARG A 172 10.93 11.35 1.07
CA ARG A 172 11.53 12.38 1.92
C ARG A 172 10.94 13.75 1.63
N ALA A 173 10.76 14.11 0.36
CA ALA A 173 10.14 15.36 -0.06
C ALA A 173 8.65 15.48 0.31
N LEU A 174 7.99 14.43 0.81
CA LEU A 174 6.63 14.49 1.36
C LEU A 174 6.59 14.57 2.89
N VAL A 175 7.63 14.05 3.56
CA VAL A 175 7.76 14.09 5.01
C VAL A 175 8.35 15.42 5.46
N TRP A 176 9.43 15.87 4.80
CA TRP A 176 10.17 17.07 5.17
C TRP A 176 9.29 18.32 5.26
N PRO A 177 8.40 18.62 4.28
CA PRO A 177 7.61 19.86 4.29
C PRO A 177 6.58 20.00 5.43
N ARG A 178 6.45 18.98 6.30
CA ARG A 178 5.57 19.03 7.47
C ARG A 178 6.18 19.84 8.62
N TRP A 179 7.49 20.12 8.58
CA TRP A 179 8.15 20.96 9.58
C TRP A 179 7.81 22.45 9.37
N PRO A 180 7.59 23.23 10.45
CA PRO A 180 7.07 24.60 10.35
C PRO A 180 7.94 25.61 9.57
N SER A 181 9.23 25.33 9.44
CA SER A 181 10.24 26.21 8.84
C SER A 181 10.78 25.70 7.50
N THR A 182 10.01 24.85 6.81
CA THR A 182 10.38 24.24 5.51
C THR A 182 9.73 24.93 4.32
N GLY A 183 10.26 24.64 3.13
CA GLY A 183 9.79 25.18 1.87
C GLY A 183 10.64 26.36 1.38
N PRO A 184 10.14 27.12 0.39
CA PRO A 184 10.87 28.27 -0.13
C PRO A 184 11.00 29.35 0.95
N ALA A 185 12.20 29.91 1.10
CA ALA A 185 12.42 31.07 1.95
C ALA A 185 11.51 32.25 1.54
N ALA A 186 11.19 33.13 2.50
CA ALA A 186 10.42 34.33 2.19
C ALA A 186 11.17 35.21 1.17
N GLN A 187 10.41 35.92 0.32
CA GLN A 187 10.96 36.85 -0.67
C GLN A 187 11.45 38.14 0.01
N VAL A 188 12.58 38.04 0.70
CA VAL A 188 13.30 39.17 1.29
C VAL A 188 14.42 39.62 0.36
N SER A 189 14.79 40.90 0.45
CA SER A 189 15.75 41.54 -0.47
C SER A 189 17.10 41.89 0.18
N THR A 190 17.20 41.77 1.51
CA THR A 190 18.44 42.07 2.25
C THR A 190 18.72 41.04 3.33
N ALA A 191 19.99 40.94 3.73
CA ALA A 191 20.44 40.14 4.87
C ALA A 191 19.81 40.61 6.19
N ALA A 192 19.53 41.91 6.33
CA ALA A 192 18.86 42.46 7.50
C ALA A 192 17.41 41.97 7.61
N GLU A 193 16.67 41.99 6.49
CA GLU A 193 15.30 41.44 6.44
C GLU A 193 15.28 39.93 6.67
N TYR A 194 16.27 39.20 6.13
CA TYR A 194 16.41 37.76 6.36
C TYR A 194 16.71 37.45 7.84
N THR A 195 17.58 38.22 8.48
CA THR A 195 17.87 38.09 9.91
C THR A 195 16.62 38.38 10.75
N ALA A 196 15.91 39.46 10.45
CA ALA A 196 14.66 39.80 11.14
C ALA A 196 13.59 38.70 11.00
N LEU A 197 13.46 38.09 9.82
CA LEU A 197 12.57 36.94 9.61
C LEU A 197 12.94 35.75 10.51
N ILE A 198 14.24 35.44 10.63
CA ILE A 198 14.70 34.35 11.50
C ILE A 198 14.43 34.69 12.97
N ASP A 199 14.71 35.92 13.39
CA ASP A 199 14.44 36.40 14.75
C ASP A 199 12.94 36.35 15.08
N ASP A 200 12.07 36.69 14.12
CA ASP A 200 10.62 36.57 14.25
C ASP A 200 10.19 35.09 14.41
N LEU A 201 10.77 34.17 13.62
CA LEU A 201 10.50 32.74 13.73
C LEU A 201 10.94 32.17 15.08
N VAL A 202 12.12 32.56 15.58
CA VAL A 202 12.62 32.14 16.91
C VAL A 202 11.77 32.74 18.02
N SER A 203 11.48 34.04 17.97
CA SER A 203 10.69 34.72 18.99
C SER A 203 9.23 34.26 19.05
N SER A 204 8.68 33.73 17.95
CA SER A 204 7.36 33.10 17.93
C SER A 204 7.27 31.80 18.75
N GLY A 205 8.41 31.19 19.09
CA GLY A 205 8.48 29.89 19.76
C GLY A 205 8.23 28.68 18.86
N VAL A 206 7.95 28.89 17.56
CA VAL A 206 7.75 27.80 16.59
C VAL A 206 9.05 27.03 16.31
N ILE A 207 10.19 27.72 16.32
CA ILE A 207 11.52 27.12 16.27
C ILE A 207 12.37 27.57 17.47
N SER A 208 13.22 26.69 17.99
CA SER A 208 14.01 26.96 19.20
C SER A 208 15.27 27.79 18.94
N ASP A 209 15.83 27.72 17.73
CA ASP A 209 17.06 28.42 17.34
C ASP A 209 17.18 28.54 15.80
N PRO A 210 18.07 29.42 15.29
CA PRO A 210 18.28 29.60 13.85
C PRO A 210 18.69 28.32 13.10
N GLY A 211 19.29 27.32 13.77
CA GLY A 211 19.64 26.04 13.15
C GLY A 211 18.42 25.23 12.69
N MET A 212 17.24 25.54 13.22
CA MET A 212 15.97 24.93 12.82
C MET A 212 15.29 25.60 11.61
N VAL A 213 15.97 26.49 10.87
CA VAL A 213 15.44 27.10 9.64
C VAL A 213 15.60 26.15 8.46
N TYR A 214 14.61 25.34 8.14
CA TYR A 214 14.73 24.22 7.20
C TYR A 214 14.33 24.54 5.74
N PHE A 215 14.57 25.77 5.27
CA PHE A 215 14.26 26.16 3.90
C PHE A 215 14.98 25.29 2.86
N ASP A 216 14.36 25.11 1.68
CA ASP A 216 14.86 24.23 0.61
C ASP A 216 16.26 24.65 0.10
N VAL A 217 16.53 25.96 0.16
CA VAL A 217 17.83 26.59 -0.03
C VAL A 217 17.92 27.78 0.93
N ARG A 218 19.07 27.98 1.59
CA ARG A 218 19.24 29.05 2.58
C ARG A 218 20.68 29.58 2.64
N PRO A 219 20.90 30.87 2.98
CA PRO A 219 22.15 31.28 3.60
C PRO A 219 22.38 30.47 4.88
N SER A 220 23.56 29.84 5.01
CA SER A 220 23.89 29.04 6.18
C SER A 220 24.12 29.91 7.42
N VAL A 221 23.72 29.39 8.58
CA VAL A 221 23.88 30.05 9.89
C VAL A 221 25.32 29.94 10.40
N HIS A 222 26.04 28.89 10.00
CA HIS A 222 27.35 28.55 10.56
C HIS A 222 28.51 28.88 9.61
N CYS A 223 28.23 28.91 8.31
CA CYS A 223 29.21 29.10 7.26
C CYS A 223 28.78 30.23 6.33
N PRO A 224 29.72 31.03 5.77
CA PRO A 224 29.42 32.06 4.77
C PRO A 224 29.11 31.44 3.40
N THR A 225 28.05 30.63 3.34
CA THR A 225 27.71 29.77 2.20
C THR A 225 26.22 29.84 1.90
N LEU A 226 25.87 29.62 0.63
CA LEU A 226 24.52 29.22 0.25
C LEU A 226 24.42 27.69 0.33
N GLU A 227 23.39 27.20 0.99
CA GLU A 227 23.19 25.80 1.34
C GLU A 227 21.94 25.23 0.65
N LEU A 228 22.13 24.19 -0.15
CA LEU A 228 21.07 23.41 -0.80
C LEU A 228 20.64 22.25 0.11
N ARG A 229 19.35 22.12 0.43
CA ARG A 229 18.82 21.09 1.37
C ARG A 229 17.71 20.22 0.78
N VAL A 230 17.33 20.47 -0.47
CA VAL A 230 16.21 19.76 -1.13
C VAL A 230 16.51 18.28 -1.41
N CYS A 231 17.79 17.91 -1.55
CA CYS A 231 18.19 16.60 -2.03
C CYS A 231 17.96 15.47 -1.02
N ASP A 232 17.53 14.31 -1.53
CA ASP A 232 17.65 13.04 -0.80
C ASP A 232 19.14 12.68 -0.63
N SER A 233 19.43 11.87 0.38
CA SER A 233 20.73 11.20 0.48
C SER A 233 20.96 10.29 -0.74
N CYS A 234 22.12 10.41 -1.39
CA CYS A 234 22.40 9.76 -2.66
C CYS A 234 23.21 8.47 -2.46
N PRO A 235 22.79 7.28 -2.93
CA PRO A 235 23.59 6.07 -2.77
C PRO A 235 24.94 6.14 -3.47
N ARG A 236 25.06 6.85 -4.60
CA ARG A 236 26.30 6.96 -5.37
C ARG A 236 26.98 8.32 -5.17
N VAL A 237 28.29 8.29 -4.91
CA VAL A 237 29.14 9.50 -4.84
C VAL A 237 29.06 10.34 -6.12
N ASP A 238 28.95 9.69 -7.27
CA ASP A 238 28.87 10.36 -8.57
C ASP A 238 27.62 11.25 -8.69
N SER A 239 26.49 10.87 -8.08
CA SER A 239 25.28 11.71 -8.02
C SER A 239 25.50 12.97 -7.16
N VAL A 240 26.14 12.82 -6.00
CA VAL A 240 26.51 13.95 -5.12
C VAL A 240 27.48 14.90 -5.83
N THR A 241 28.48 14.33 -6.50
CA THR A 241 29.49 15.05 -7.28
C THR A 241 28.85 15.87 -8.40
N LEU A 242 27.90 15.30 -9.14
CA LEU A 242 27.14 16.00 -10.18
C LEU A 242 26.32 17.16 -9.60
N ILE A 243 25.54 16.90 -8.55
CA ILE A 243 24.69 17.90 -7.89
C ILE A 243 25.53 19.06 -7.35
N ALA A 244 26.66 18.76 -6.67
CA ALA A 244 27.55 19.76 -6.11
C ALA A 244 28.12 20.70 -7.18
N THR A 245 28.55 20.13 -8.31
CA THR A 245 29.13 20.90 -9.42
C THR A 245 28.10 21.78 -10.11
N LEU A 246 26.92 21.22 -10.41
CA LEU A 246 25.83 21.98 -11.01
C LEU A 246 25.34 23.10 -10.09
N PHE A 247 25.23 22.84 -8.80
CA PHE A 247 24.80 23.87 -7.84
C PHE A 247 25.85 24.98 -7.70
N ARG A 248 27.15 24.64 -7.62
CA ARG A 248 28.24 25.63 -7.59
C ARG A 248 28.25 26.50 -8.86
N ALA A 249 28.11 25.89 -10.04
CA ALA A 249 28.06 26.61 -11.30
C ALA A 249 26.81 27.49 -11.39
N LEU A 250 25.66 27.01 -10.94
CA LEU A 250 24.41 27.78 -10.88
C LEU A 250 24.51 28.99 -9.95
N VAL A 251 25.15 28.84 -8.79
CA VAL A 251 25.40 29.96 -7.88
C VAL A 251 26.28 31.02 -8.55
N GLU A 252 27.38 30.63 -9.22
CA GLU A 252 28.22 31.60 -9.93
C GLU A 252 27.49 32.26 -11.10
N HIS A 253 26.68 31.50 -11.84
CA HIS A 253 25.83 32.00 -12.90
C HIS A 253 24.87 33.08 -12.41
N GLU A 254 24.12 32.81 -11.33
CA GLU A 254 23.15 33.75 -10.78
C GLU A 254 23.80 34.94 -10.07
N VAL A 255 24.99 34.78 -9.49
CA VAL A 255 25.80 35.90 -8.98
C VAL A 255 26.21 36.83 -10.13
N THR A 256 26.68 36.27 -11.24
CA THR A 256 27.06 37.05 -12.42
C THR A 256 25.87 37.83 -12.97
N ARG A 257 24.70 37.18 -13.06
CA ARG A 257 23.45 37.83 -13.48
C ARG A 257 22.98 38.92 -12.52
N LEU A 258 23.06 38.67 -11.21
CA LEU A 258 22.72 39.65 -10.18
C LEU A 258 23.58 40.91 -10.29
N ARG A 259 24.91 40.74 -10.41
CA ARG A 259 25.86 41.85 -10.56
C ARG A 259 25.71 42.59 -11.88
N ALA A 260 25.28 41.91 -12.93
CA ALA A 260 24.91 42.52 -14.20
C ALA A 260 23.54 43.24 -14.17
N GLY A 261 22.83 43.23 -13.05
CA GLY A 261 21.53 43.90 -12.88
C GLY A 261 20.37 43.16 -13.57
N VAL A 262 20.52 41.88 -13.89
CA VAL A 262 19.45 41.08 -14.49
C VAL A 262 18.40 40.76 -13.43
N PRO A 263 17.12 41.13 -13.60
CA PRO A 263 16.09 40.86 -12.60
C PRO A 263 15.87 39.35 -12.40
N PRO A 264 15.46 38.90 -11.20
CA PRO A 264 15.11 37.51 -10.97
C PRO A 264 13.83 37.15 -11.73
N PRO A 265 13.64 35.88 -12.14
CA PRO A 265 12.38 35.45 -12.73
C PRO A 265 11.23 35.59 -11.72
N PRO A 266 10.03 36.01 -12.14
CA PRO A 266 8.88 36.13 -11.24
C PRO A 266 8.33 34.73 -10.93
N ILE A 267 8.64 34.20 -9.74
CA ILE A 267 8.21 32.86 -9.34
C ILE A 267 7.10 32.97 -8.29
N ALA A 268 5.94 32.38 -8.59
CA ALA A 268 4.91 32.19 -7.60
C ALA A 268 5.35 31.08 -6.61
N PRO A 269 5.35 31.33 -5.28
CA PRO A 269 5.71 30.31 -4.29
C PRO A 269 4.88 29.02 -4.42
N THR A 270 3.60 29.16 -4.78
CA THR A 270 2.70 28.02 -5.06
C THR A 270 3.19 27.17 -6.22
N LEU A 271 3.72 27.77 -7.29
CA LEU A 271 4.25 27.05 -8.44
C LEU A 271 5.56 26.35 -8.09
N ALA A 272 6.46 27.02 -7.35
CA ALA A 272 7.70 26.41 -6.87
C ALA A 272 7.42 25.16 -6.03
N ARG A 273 6.48 25.23 -5.09
CA ARG A 273 6.04 24.09 -4.28
C ARG A 273 5.41 22.98 -5.12
N ALA A 274 4.57 23.32 -6.10
CA ALA A 274 3.98 22.34 -7.00
C ALA A 274 5.04 21.64 -7.87
N ALA A 275 6.07 22.37 -8.31
CA ALA A 275 7.19 21.82 -9.08
C ALA A 275 8.05 20.85 -8.26
N LEU A 276 8.31 21.17 -6.99
CA LEU A 276 8.99 20.26 -6.06
C LEU A 276 8.16 18.99 -5.80
N TRP A 277 6.85 19.13 -5.58
CA TRP A 277 5.97 17.97 -5.45
C TRP A 277 5.98 17.10 -6.72
N ARG A 278 5.97 17.73 -7.91
CA ARG A 278 6.08 16.99 -9.19
C ARG A 278 7.40 16.25 -9.27
N ALA A 279 8.53 16.89 -8.94
CA ALA A 279 9.83 16.23 -8.93
C ALA A 279 9.88 15.05 -7.93
N ALA A 280 9.31 15.22 -6.74
CA ALA A 280 9.17 14.14 -5.76
C ALA A 280 8.40 12.94 -6.32
N ARG A 281 7.33 13.17 -7.09
CA ARG A 281 6.52 12.10 -7.70
C ARG A 281 7.19 11.44 -8.90
N SER A 282 7.82 12.25 -9.76
CA SER A 282 8.27 11.86 -11.10
C SER A 282 9.70 11.32 -11.13
N GLY A 283 10.58 11.79 -10.26
CA GLY A 283 12.01 11.49 -10.37
C GLY A 283 12.61 11.94 -11.70
N LEU A 284 13.64 11.23 -12.17
CA LEU A 284 14.23 11.43 -13.51
C LEU A 284 13.43 10.75 -14.62
N GLU A 285 12.49 9.87 -14.25
CA GLU A 285 11.82 8.95 -15.16
C GLU A 285 10.67 9.60 -15.93
N HIS A 286 10.16 10.73 -15.45
CA HIS A 286 8.96 11.37 -15.97
C HIS A 286 9.11 12.90 -16.08
N GLU A 287 7.99 13.60 -16.27
CA GLU A 287 7.98 15.06 -16.44
C GLU A 287 8.16 15.79 -15.11
N LEU A 288 8.94 16.87 -15.14
CA LEU A 288 9.04 17.91 -14.12
C LEU A 288 8.21 19.13 -14.56
N VAL A 289 8.18 20.17 -13.73
CA VAL A 289 7.56 21.47 -14.09
C VAL A 289 8.67 22.47 -14.39
N ASP A 290 8.68 23.02 -15.60
CA ASP A 290 9.43 24.23 -15.92
C ASP A 290 8.76 25.41 -15.21
N VAL A 291 9.38 25.87 -14.11
CA VAL A 291 8.80 26.90 -13.22
C VAL A 291 8.66 28.25 -13.92
N GLU A 292 9.58 28.58 -14.84
CA GLU A 292 9.55 29.85 -15.56
C GLU A 292 8.43 29.88 -16.61
N ARG A 293 8.19 28.75 -17.29
CA ARG A 293 7.16 28.62 -18.33
C ARG A 293 5.82 28.10 -17.83
N ALA A 294 5.77 27.56 -16.61
CA ALA A 294 4.62 26.89 -16.02
C ALA A 294 4.06 25.73 -16.88
N VAL A 295 4.96 24.94 -17.49
CA VAL A 295 4.58 23.78 -18.33
C VAL A 295 5.31 22.52 -17.89
N PRO A 296 4.71 21.33 -18.09
CA PRO A 296 5.43 20.08 -17.89
C PRO A 296 6.53 19.91 -18.95
N ARG A 297 7.68 19.38 -18.56
CA ARG A 297 8.77 19.01 -19.47
C ARG A 297 9.46 17.74 -18.98
N PRO A 298 9.95 16.86 -19.88
CA PRO A 298 10.71 15.68 -19.47
C PRO A 298 11.93 16.05 -18.60
N ALA A 299 12.16 15.30 -17.51
CA ALA A 299 13.26 15.57 -16.59
C ALA A 299 14.61 15.62 -17.29
N GLY A 300 14.88 14.67 -18.20
CA GLY A 300 16.12 14.63 -18.97
C GLY A 300 16.40 15.91 -19.76
N GLU A 301 15.39 16.44 -20.46
CA GLU A 301 15.54 17.70 -21.19
C GLU A 301 15.81 18.90 -20.27
N MET A 302 15.23 18.91 -19.07
CA MET A 302 15.46 19.98 -18.09
C MET A 302 16.88 19.90 -17.49
N VAL A 303 17.37 18.68 -17.22
CA VAL A 303 18.76 18.46 -16.79
C VAL A 303 19.73 18.91 -17.89
N GLU A 304 19.54 18.46 -19.13
CA GLU A 304 20.38 18.86 -20.26
C GLU A 304 20.34 20.37 -20.51
N ALA A 305 19.16 21.00 -20.40
CA ALA A 305 19.03 22.45 -20.52
C ALA A 305 19.81 23.18 -19.42
N LEU A 306 19.80 22.69 -18.18
CA LEU A 306 20.59 23.27 -17.09
C LEU A 306 22.09 23.11 -17.33
N VAL A 307 22.56 21.92 -17.73
CA VAL A 307 23.98 21.70 -18.05
C VAL A 307 24.44 22.66 -19.15
N ASN A 308 23.65 22.79 -20.22
CA ASN A 308 23.96 23.69 -21.33
C ASN A 308 23.94 25.17 -20.91
N LEU A 309 23.01 25.56 -20.03
CA LEU A 309 22.96 26.93 -19.48
C LEU A 309 24.24 27.26 -18.71
N LEU A 310 24.73 26.32 -17.92
CA LEU A 310 25.89 26.48 -17.03
C LEU A 310 27.24 26.18 -17.71
N ARG A 311 27.23 25.91 -19.02
CA ARG A 311 28.44 25.59 -19.77
C ARG A 311 29.58 26.60 -19.59
N PRO A 312 29.37 27.93 -19.63
CA PRO A 312 30.46 28.89 -19.46
C PRO A 312 31.17 28.74 -18.10
N GLU A 313 30.41 28.58 -17.02
CA GLU A 313 30.94 28.43 -15.66
C GLU A 313 31.64 27.07 -15.48
N LEU A 314 31.12 26.02 -16.11
CA LEU A 314 31.71 24.68 -16.11
C LEU A 314 33.03 24.62 -16.92
N GLU A 315 33.10 25.31 -18.06
CA GLU A 315 34.33 25.40 -18.87
C GLU A 315 35.41 26.23 -18.14
N ASP A 316 35.05 27.34 -17.49
CA ASP A 316 35.99 28.18 -16.71
C ASP A 316 36.61 27.41 -15.52
N THR A 317 35.82 26.53 -14.90
CA THR A 317 36.27 25.64 -13.82
C THR A 317 36.94 24.36 -14.31
N GLY A 318 36.88 24.07 -15.61
CA GLY A 318 37.43 22.85 -16.21
C GLY A 318 36.63 21.58 -15.86
N ASP A 319 35.40 21.74 -15.39
CA ASP A 319 34.54 20.65 -14.93
C ASP A 319 33.50 20.21 -15.99
N TRP A 320 33.50 20.83 -17.17
CA TRP A 320 32.56 20.55 -18.26
C TRP A 320 32.50 19.08 -18.67
N ASP A 321 33.65 18.48 -19.00
CA ASP A 321 33.70 17.10 -19.52
C ASP A 321 33.19 16.10 -18.49
N LEU A 322 33.67 16.20 -17.24
CA LEU A 322 33.25 15.32 -16.15
C LEU A 322 31.77 15.52 -15.78
N THR A 323 31.28 16.76 -15.77
CA THR A 323 29.87 17.06 -15.48
C THR A 323 28.95 16.47 -16.54
N THR A 324 29.33 16.58 -17.82
CA THR A 324 28.57 16.03 -18.94
C THR A 324 28.56 14.50 -18.87
N GLU A 325 29.70 13.86 -18.62
CA GLU A 325 29.78 12.40 -18.45
C GLU A 325 28.93 11.91 -17.27
N LEU A 326 28.96 12.60 -16.12
CA LEU A 326 28.13 12.27 -14.96
C LEU A 326 26.64 12.46 -15.26
N CYS A 327 26.27 13.51 -15.99
CA CYS A 327 24.90 13.78 -16.42
C CYS A 327 24.37 12.68 -17.34
N GLU A 328 25.13 12.34 -18.39
CA GLU A 328 24.75 11.27 -19.34
C GLU A 328 24.55 9.94 -18.62
N ARG A 329 25.46 9.58 -17.70
CA ARG A 329 25.31 8.38 -16.87
C ARG A 329 24.08 8.43 -15.98
N ALA A 330 23.79 9.56 -15.34
CA ALA A 330 22.63 9.71 -14.47
C ALA A 330 21.31 9.53 -15.26
N LEU A 331 21.22 10.08 -16.46
CA LEU A 331 20.06 9.93 -17.34
C LEU A 331 19.93 8.52 -17.91
N GLN A 332 21.05 7.86 -18.24
CA GLN A 332 21.07 6.49 -18.74
C GLN A 332 20.68 5.47 -17.66
N ASP A 333 21.22 5.62 -16.45
CA ASP A 333 20.97 4.70 -15.34
C ASP A 333 19.61 4.94 -14.68
N GLY A 334 19.06 6.15 -14.81
CA GLY A 334 17.88 6.61 -14.09
C GLY A 334 18.16 6.88 -12.60
N SER A 335 17.15 7.39 -11.90
CA SER A 335 17.21 7.74 -10.48
C SER A 335 17.52 6.51 -9.62
N SER A 336 18.01 6.76 -8.40
CA SER A 336 18.15 5.66 -7.41
C SER A 336 16.80 5.00 -7.15
N ALA A 337 15.71 5.76 -7.09
CA ALA A 337 14.37 5.23 -6.94
C ALA A 337 14.00 4.19 -8.02
N ALA A 338 14.32 4.47 -9.29
CA ALA A 338 14.11 3.50 -10.36
C ALA A 338 15.03 2.27 -10.24
N ARG A 339 16.28 2.44 -9.82
CA ARG A 339 17.21 1.31 -9.57
C ARG A 339 16.72 0.42 -8.43
N GLN A 340 16.20 1.01 -7.36
CA GLN A 340 15.63 0.28 -6.22
C GLN A 340 14.42 -0.56 -6.64
N ARG A 341 13.47 0.02 -7.40
CA ARG A 341 12.34 -0.73 -7.97
C ARG A 341 12.82 -1.87 -8.87
N ARG A 342 13.84 -1.65 -9.70
CA ARG A 342 14.45 -2.71 -10.52
C ARG A 342 15.12 -3.80 -9.67
N ALA A 343 15.71 -3.46 -8.52
CA ALA A 343 16.28 -4.45 -7.61
C ALA A 343 15.19 -5.33 -6.98
N LEU A 344 14.07 -4.72 -6.54
CA LEU A 344 12.92 -5.46 -6.02
C LEU A 344 12.38 -6.45 -7.07
N LEU A 345 12.27 -6.05 -8.34
CA LEU A 345 11.77 -6.89 -9.42
C LEU A 345 12.65 -8.11 -9.76
N ARG A 346 13.90 -8.19 -9.28
CA ARG A 346 14.79 -9.32 -9.59
C ARG A 346 14.36 -10.61 -8.91
N ARG A 347 14.07 -10.56 -7.61
CA ARG A 347 13.65 -11.73 -6.80
C ARG A 347 12.41 -11.48 -5.94
N GLY A 348 11.80 -10.30 -6.03
CA GLY A 348 10.60 -9.92 -5.25
C GLY A 348 10.87 -9.66 -3.77
N ARG A 349 12.12 -9.38 -3.38
CA ARG A 349 12.49 -9.19 -1.96
C ARG A 349 12.98 -7.78 -1.69
N LEU A 350 12.42 -7.11 -0.67
CA LEU A 350 12.90 -5.79 -0.22
C LEU A 350 14.35 -5.82 0.29
N THR A 351 14.84 -6.99 0.72
CA THR A 351 16.25 -7.16 1.07
C THR A 351 17.18 -6.92 -0.12
N ASP A 352 16.75 -7.18 -1.36
CA ASP A 352 17.54 -6.88 -2.56
C ASP A 352 17.69 -5.36 -2.77
N VAL A 353 16.70 -4.58 -2.33
CA VAL A 353 16.75 -3.11 -2.33
C VAL A 353 17.75 -2.62 -1.29
N VAL A 354 17.69 -3.17 -0.08
CA VAL A 354 18.64 -2.82 0.99
C VAL A 354 20.07 -3.20 0.60
N ASP A 355 20.28 -4.41 0.06
CA ASP A 355 21.59 -4.88 -0.39
C ASP A 355 22.13 -4.02 -1.55
N LEU A 356 21.26 -3.57 -2.48
CA LEU A 356 21.64 -2.60 -3.51
C LEU A 356 22.14 -1.30 -2.86
N LEU A 357 21.38 -0.71 -1.94
CA LEU A 357 21.72 0.58 -1.33
C LEU A 357 23.01 0.51 -0.52
N VAL A 358 23.21 -0.56 0.26
CA VAL A 358 24.47 -0.79 0.99
C VAL A 358 25.64 -0.93 0.02
N SER A 359 25.47 -1.66 -1.10
CA SER A 359 26.55 -1.83 -2.08
C SER A 359 26.91 -0.54 -2.82
N GLU A 360 25.91 0.21 -3.29
CA GLU A 360 26.12 1.50 -3.97
C GLU A 360 26.78 2.50 -3.01
N THR A 361 26.34 2.53 -1.75
CA THR A 361 26.89 3.41 -0.71
C THR A 361 28.38 3.13 -0.45
N ALA A 362 28.74 1.85 -0.38
CA ALA A 362 30.11 1.41 -0.20
C ALA A 362 31.00 1.59 -1.45
N GLY A 363 30.45 2.02 -2.59
CA GLY A 363 31.16 2.07 -3.87
C GLY A 363 31.62 0.69 -4.36
N ARG A 364 30.95 -0.37 -3.88
CA ARG A 364 31.27 -1.76 -4.24
C ARG A 364 30.26 -2.23 -5.29
N PRO A 365 30.69 -3.03 -6.28
CA PRO A 365 29.71 -3.76 -7.09
C PRO A 365 28.84 -4.58 -6.14
N GLN A 366 27.54 -4.66 -6.42
CA GLN A 366 26.63 -5.47 -5.62
C GLN A 366 27.23 -6.87 -5.46
N SER A 367 27.68 -7.21 -4.25
CA SER A 367 28.02 -8.57 -3.92
C SER A 367 26.69 -9.30 -3.88
N VAL A 368 26.31 -9.90 -5.00
CA VAL A 368 25.43 -11.06 -4.94
C VAL A 368 26.11 -11.99 -3.95
N PRO A 369 25.49 -12.32 -2.80
CA PRO A 369 26.04 -13.34 -1.92
C PRO A 369 26.43 -14.52 -2.82
N ALA A 370 27.64 -15.05 -2.66
CA ALA A 370 28.04 -16.26 -3.37
C ALA A 370 26.86 -17.22 -3.33
N ASP A 371 26.48 -17.78 -4.48
CA ASP A 371 25.57 -18.92 -4.52
C ASP A 371 25.99 -19.88 -3.40
N GLU A 372 25.20 -19.99 -2.32
CA GLU A 372 24.90 -21.34 -1.87
C GLU A 372 24.34 -22.02 -3.12
N PRO A 373 24.93 -23.14 -3.54
CA PRO A 373 24.90 -23.55 -4.93
C PRO A 373 23.48 -23.62 -5.46
N ALA A 374 23.17 -22.83 -6.50
CA ALA A 374 22.33 -23.38 -7.56
C ALA A 374 23.27 -24.21 -8.45
N PRO A 375 23.00 -25.50 -8.73
CA PRO A 375 23.92 -26.30 -9.54
C PRO A 375 24.15 -25.68 -10.93
N GLU A 376 25.43 -25.65 -11.32
CA GLU A 376 26.08 -24.84 -12.36
C GLU A 376 25.40 -24.73 -13.74
N ARG A 377 25.63 -23.58 -14.41
CA ARG A 377 25.78 -23.51 -15.87
C ARG A 377 27.15 -22.95 -16.24
N PRO A 378 27.98 -23.69 -17.02
CA PRO A 378 29.17 -23.13 -17.65
C PRO A 378 28.86 -22.36 -18.94
N ALA A 379 29.74 -21.39 -19.20
CA ALA A 379 29.64 -20.23 -20.06
C ALA A 379 29.77 -20.47 -21.59
N PRO A 380 29.44 -19.46 -22.43
CA PRO A 380 29.54 -19.51 -23.89
C PRO A 380 30.85 -18.89 -24.44
N ALA A 381 31.19 -19.20 -25.70
CA ALA A 381 32.21 -18.54 -26.52
C ALA A 381 31.69 -18.44 -27.98
N PRO A 382 32.27 -17.59 -28.87
CA PRO A 382 31.62 -16.39 -29.36
C PRO A 382 31.35 -16.38 -30.88
N GLY A 383 30.44 -15.51 -31.34
CA GLY A 383 30.27 -15.20 -32.77
C GLY A 383 28.91 -14.59 -33.10
N ALA A 384 28.94 -13.44 -33.77
CA ALA A 384 27.85 -12.48 -33.94
C ALA A 384 26.89 -12.73 -35.12
N ALA A 385 25.67 -12.18 -34.97
CA ALA A 385 24.64 -11.78 -35.96
C ALA A 385 24.08 -12.87 -36.91
N ALA A 386 22.77 -13.00 -37.16
CA ALA A 386 21.58 -12.25 -36.77
C ALA A 386 20.34 -13.16 -36.79
N THR A 387 19.29 -12.70 -36.09
CA THR A 387 17.85 -12.97 -36.31
C THR A 387 17.22 -14.35 -36.07
N THR A 388 16.00 -14.23 -35.55
CA THR A 388 14.81 -15.11 -35.62
C THR A 388 14.50 -16.02 -34.43
N HIS A 389 13.25 -15.85 -33.98
CA HIS A 389 12.49 -16.64 -33.03
C HIS A 389 12.57 -18.15 -33.29
N ARG A 390 12.53 -18.95 -32.20
CA ARG A 390 11.36 -19.80 -31.87
C ARG A 390 11.56 -20.62 -30.60
N ARG A 391 10.53 -20.52 -29.74
CA ARG A 391 9.64 -21.57 -29.19
C ARG A 391 10.18 -22.91 -28.71
N HIS A 392 9.44 -23.35 -27.67
CA HIS A 392 9.12 -24.72 -27.22
C HIS A 392 10.23 -25.40 -26.43
N ARG A 393 9.97 -26.26 -25.44
CA ARG A 393 8.82 -26.89 -24.74
C ARG A 393 9.50 -27.52 -23.51
N GLY A 394 8.91 -27.81 -22.36
CA GLY A 394 7.54 -28.05 -21.95
C GLY A 394 7.62 -28.88 -20.65
N LEU A 395 6.47 -29.11 -20.01
CA LEU A 395 6.28 -30.38 -19.31
C LEU A 395 6.67 -31.50 -20.29
N THR A 396 7.56 -32.40 -19.89
CA THR A 396 7.97 -33.54 -20.72
C THR A 396 6.82 -34.53 -20.88
N SER A 397 6.79 -35.15 -22.05
CA SER A 397 5.96 -36.28 -22.40
C SER A 397 6.05 -37.40 -21.36
N VAL A 398 4.90 -37.81 -20.83
CA VAL A 398 4.64 -39.19 -20.43
C VAL A 398 4.79 -40.04 -21.70
N GLY A 399 5.95 -40.66 -21.87
CA GLY A 399 6.08 -41.80 -22.77
C GLY A 399 5.37 -42.98 -22.13
N GLU A 400 4.66 -43.77 -22.91
CA GLU A 400 4.14 -45.07 -22.48
C GLU A 400 5.28 -45.93 -21.92
N SER A 401 5.40 -45.92 -20.60
CA SER A 401 6.04 -46.94 -19.79
C SER A 401 5.41 -46.84 -18.41
N THR A 402 4.24 -47.48 -18.27
CA THR A 402 3.71 -48.08 -17.03
C THR A 402 4.45 -47.70 -15.72
N ALA A 403 4.10 -46.56 -15.10
CA ALA A 403 4.16 -46.32 -13.64
C ALA A 403 3.68 -44.89 -13.27
N THR A 404 2.71 -44.83 -12.35
CA THR A 404 1.88 -43.73 -11.81
C THR A 404 2.55 -42.82 -10.77
N THR A 405 2.25 -41.51 -10.80
CA THR A 405 2.06 -40.60 -9.62
C THR A 405 1.13 -39.44 -10.04
N ALA A 406 0.06 -39.19 -9.28
CA ALA A 406 -1.20 -38.58 -9.76
C ALA A 406 -1.31 -37.07 -9.44
N GLY A 407 -1.39 -36.21 -10.47
CA GLY A 407 -1.81 -34.81 -10.33
C GLY A 407 -3.16 -34.57 -11.00
N VAL A 408 -4.06 -33.81 -10.37
CA VAL A 408 -5.40 -33.50 -10.91
C VAL A 408 -5.27 -32.46 -12.03
N GLY A 409 -5.81 -32.78 -13.21
CA GLY A 409 -5.81 -31.89 -14.38
C GLY A 409 -7.04 -30.98 -14.46
N GLU A 410 -6.94 -29.88 -15.20
CA GLU A 410 -8.01 -28.89 -15.43
C GLU A 410 -9.35 -29.53 -15.82
N ALA A 411 -9.33 -30.53 -16.71
CA ALA A 411 -10.53 -31.23 -17.15
C ALA A 411 -11.31 -31.89 -16.00
N GLN A 412 -10.61 -32.37 -14.96
CA GLN A 412 -11.25 -32.99 -13.79
C GLN A 412 -11.90 -31.94 -12.90
N VAL A 413 -11.24 -30.80 -12.69
CA VAL A 413 -11.79 -29.67 -11.91
C VAL A 413 -13.04 -29.12 -12.60
N VAL A 414 -12.99 -28.96 -13.92
CA VAL A 414 -14.16 -28.59 -14.74
C VAL A 414 -15.28 -29.63 -14.64
N ALA A 415 -14.94 -30.92 -14.68
CA ALA A 415 -15.93 -31.98 -14.57
C ALA A 415 -16.65 -31.96 -13.21
N TRP A 416 -15.93 -31.78 -12.10
CA TRP A 416 -16.54 -31.61 -10.78
C TRP A 416 -17.43 -30.38 -10.74
N ARG A 417 -16.93 -29.22 -11.20
CA ARG A 417 -17.72 -27.99 -11.23
C ARG A 417 -19.03 -28.17 -11.99
N ARG A 418 -18.99 -28.76 -13.19
CA ARG A 418 -20.19 -28.99 -14.02
C ARG A 418 -21.15 -30.00 -13.40
N ASP A 419 -20.64 -31.02 -12.72
CA ASP A 419 -21.46 -31.98 -11.99
C ASP A 419 -22.20 -31.30 -10.81
N LEU A 420 -21.51 -30.47 -10.04
CA LEU A 420 -22.12 -29.68 -8.96
C LEU A 420 -23.14 -28.68 -9.52
N HIS A 421 -22.80 -27.98 -10.61
CA HIS A 421 -23.70 -27.04 -11.29
C HIS A 421 -25.01 -27.69 -11.77
N ALA A 422 -24.94 -28.91 -12.31
CA ALA A 422 -26.11 -29.63 -12.82
C ALA A 422 -27.00 -30.20 -11.71
N HIS A 423 -26.49 -30.31 -10.47
CA HIS A 423 -27.18 -30.90 -9.32
C HIS A 423 -27.09 -29.99 -8.07
N PRO A 424 -27.57 -28.75 -8.16
CA PRO A 424 -27.48 -27.80 -7.07
C PRO A 424 -28.42 -28.18 -5.91
N GLU A 425 -27.99 -27.88 -4.68
CA GLU A 425 -28.77 -28.12 -3.45
C GLU A 425 -28.90 -26.82 -2.66
N LEU A 426 -30.07 -26.60 -2.04
CA LEU A 426 -30.33 -25.40 -1.25
C LEU A 426 -29.55 -25.41 0.07
N SER A 427 -29.41 -24.23 0.66
CA SER A 427 -28.83 -24.02 1.98
C SER A 427 -29.40 -25.00 3.02
N PHE A 428 -28.53 -25.68 3.77
CA PHE A 428 -28.81 -26.75 4.75
C PHE A 428 -29.29 -28.09 4.19
N GLU A 429 -29.41 -28.24 2.86
CA GLU A 429 -29.84 -29.46 2.18
C GLU A 429 -28.74 -30.08 1.29
N GLU A 430 -27.49 -29.63 1.39
CA GLU A 430 -26.32 -29.93 0.53
C GLU A 430 -25.73 -31.34 0.73
N ARG A 431 -26.59 -32.35 0.85
CA ARG A 431 -26.23 -33.74 1.19
C ARG A 431 -25.44 -34.42 0.08
N ARG A 432 -25.86 -34.27 -1.18
CA ARG A 432 -25.18 -34.85 -2.33
C ARG A 432 -23.84 -34.16 -2.55
N THR A 433 -23.81 -32.84 -2.54
CA THR A 433 -22.59 -32.05 -2.72
C THR A 433 -21.57 -32.43 -1.65
N THR A 434 -21.97 -32.48 -0.38
CA THR A 434 -21.12 -32.94 0.73
C THR A 434 -20.63 -34.38 0.53
N ALA A 435 -21.50 -35.28 0.07
CA ALA A 435 -21.12 -36.67 -0.20
C ALA A 435 -20.06 -36.79 -1.30
N VAL A 436 -20.19 -36.03 -2.39
CA VAL A 436 -19.22 -35.98 -3.50
C VAL A 436 -17.86 -35.48 -3.00
N VAL A 437 -17.84 -34.40 -2.22
CA VAL A 437 -16.60 -33.87 -1.63
C VAL A 437 -15.97 -34.90 -0.68
N ALA A 438 -16.77 -35.52 0.19
CA ALA A 438 -16.28 -36.52 1.13
C ALA A 438 -15.70 -37.76 0.43
N GLU A 439 -16.33 -38.22 -0.65
CA GLU A 439 -15.83 -39.33 -1.46
C GLU A 439 -14.50 -38.99 -2.13
N HIS A 440 -14.38 -37.79 -2.71
CA HIS A 440 -13.13 -37.30 -3.30
C HIS A 440 -12.00 -37.25 -2.27
N LEU A 441 -12.22 -36.63 -1.11
CA LEU A 441 -11.20 -36.52 -0.07
C LEU A 441 -10.78 -37.89 0.48
N ARG A 442 -11.73 -38.82 0.67
CA ARG A 442 -11.39 -40.22 1.03
C ARG A 442 -10.60 -40.93 -0.06
N GLY A 443 -10.91 -40.66 -1.33
CA GLY A 443 -10.15 -41.16 -2.48
C GLY A 443 -8.70 -40.68 -2.50
N LEU A 444 -8.41 -39.51 -1.92
CA LEU A 444 -7.05 -38.99 -1.71
C LEU A 444 -6.37 -39.56 -0.45
N GLY A 445 -7.03 -40.44 0.31
CA GLY A 445 -6.51 -41.00 1.56
C GLY A 445 -6.70 -40.10 2.78
N LEU A 446 -7.50 -39.03 2.66
CA LEU A 446 -7.81 -38.12 3.77
C LEU A 446 -9.03 -38.61 4.58
N SER A 447 -9.18 -38.07 5.79
CA SER A 447 -10.26 -38.44 6.73
C SER A 447 -11.21 -37.25 6.96
N PRO A 448 -12.21 -37.02 6.10
CA PRO A 448 -13.13 -35.90 6.26
C PRO A 448 -14.07 -36.10 7.46
N VAL A 449 -14.29 -35.03 8.21
CA VAL A 449 -15.22 -34.94 9.33
C VAL A 449 -16.50 -34.26 8.86
N LEU A 450 -17.60 -35.00 8.87
CA LEU A 450 -18.92 -34.48 8.49
C LEU A 450 -19.50 -33.68 9.66
N GLN A 451 -20.12 -32.55 9.35
CA GLN A 451 -20.89 -31.77 10.31
C GLN A 451 -22.16 -32.52 10.73
N PRO A 452 -22.72 -32.23 11.92
CA PRO A 452 -24.05 -32.70 12.28
C PRO A 452 -25.07 -32.39 11.18
N GLY A 453 -25.86 -33.39 10.78
CA GLY A 453 -26.82 -33.25 9.68
C GLY A 453 -26.25 -33.53 8.29
N GLY A 454 -24.93 -33.53 8.11
CA GLY A 454 -24.25 -33.96 6.88
C GLY A 454 -24.34 -32.99 5.70
N ALA A 455 -24.57 -31.70 5.97
CA ALA A 455 -24.66 -30.62 4.98
C ALA A 455 -23.30 -29.96 4.69
N GLY A 456 -22.30 -30.17 5.55
CA GLY A 456 -20.95 -29.64 5.38
C GLY A 456 -19.90 -30.56 5.96
N LEU A 457 -18.63 -30.26 5.70
CA LEU A 457 -17.51 -31.05 6.20
C LEU A 457 -16.22 -30.22 6.30
N TRP A 458 -15.28 -30.71 7.10
CA TRP A 458 -13.90 -30.23 7.07
C TRP A 458 -12.92 -31.41 7.06
N CYS A 459 -11.68 -31.16 6.63
CA CYS A 459 -10.66 -32.20 6.55
C CYS A 459 -9.26 -31.61 6.70
N ASP A 460 -8.43 -32.23 7.53
CA ASP A 460 -7.03 -31.86 7.68
C ASP A 460 -6.12 -32.65 6.72
N LEU A 461 -5.08 -31.99 6.23
CA LEU A 461 -3.97 -32.58 5.46
C LEU A 461 -2.64 -31.94 5.86
N GLY A 462 -1.53 -32.56 5.45
CA GLY A 462 -0.18 -32.07 5.73
C GLY A 462 0.37 -32.55 7.07
N ALA A 463 1.33 -31.81 7.63
CA ALA A 463 1.98 -32.17 8.87
C ALA A 463 1.02 -32.08 10.07
N ASP A 464 1.15 -33.00 11.04
CA ASP A 464 0.38 -32.98 12.28
C ASP A 464 0.99 -31.95 13.26
N THR A 465 0.69 -30.68 13.04
CA THR A 465 1.13 -29.53 13.85
C THR A 465 -0.01 -29.01 14.71
N ASP A 466 0.24 -28.26 15.78
CA ASP A 466 -0.81 -27.69 16.63
C ASP A 466 -1.60 -26.56 15.96
N ARG A 467 -0.98 -25.85 15.02
CA ARG A 467 -1.56 -24.73 14.25
C ARG A 467 -1.78 -25.10 12.78
N ALA A 468 -2.85 -24.57 12.19
CA ALA A 468 -3.23 -24.83 10.81
C ALA A 468 -3.55 -23.56 10.00
N VAL A 469 -3.32 -23.61 8.69
CA VAL A 469 -3.92 -22.69 7.73
C VAL A 469 -5.23 -23.30 7.23
N ALA A 470 -6.34 -22.58 7.34
CA ALA A 470 -7.63 -23.04 6.83
C ALA A 470 -7.96 -22.41 5.47
N LEU A 471 -8.52 -23.21 4.56
CA LEU A 471 -9.02 -22.78 3.26
C LEU A 471 -10.53 -23.09 3.19
N ARG A 472 -11.36 -22.09 2.92
CA ARG A 472 -12.83 -22.22 2.89
C ARG A 472 -13.38 -22.17 1.47
N ALA A 473 -14.32 -23.06 1.20
CA ALA A 473 -15.25 -23.01 0.06
C ALA A 473 -16.68 -23.26 0.55
N ASP A 474 -17.64 -22.50 0.04
CA ASP A 474 -19.08 -22.69 0.23
C ASP A 474 -19.64 -23.74 -0.74
N LEU A 475 -20.79 -24.33 -0.39
CA LEU A 475 -21.38 -25.49 -1.07
C LEU A 475 -22.75 -25.21 -1.69
N ASP A 476 -23.50 -24.24 -1.18
CA ASP A 476 -24.93 -24.11 -1.41
C ASP A 476 -25.30 -23.38 -2.70
N ALA A 477 -26.54 -23.59 -3.13
CA ALA A 477 -27.14 -22.97 -4.30
C ALA A 477 -28.36 -22.12 -3.92
N LEU A 478 -28.88 -21.39 -4.91
CA LEU A 478 -29.96 -20.42 -4.75
C LEU A 478 -31.31 -20.95 -5.24
N PRO A 479 -32.45 -20.52 -4.63
CA PRO A 479 -33.80 -20.84 -5.09
C PRO A 479 -34.19 -20.01 -6.32
N LEU A 480 -33.51 -20.26 -7.44
CA LEU A 480 -33.64 -19.55 -8.70
C LEU A 480 -33.68 -20.53 -9.87
N SER A 481 -34.54 -20.27 -10.86
CA SER A 481 -34.55 -21.06 -12.10
C SER A 481 -33.44 -20.60 -13.04
N GLU A 482 -32.55 -21.51 -13.43
CA GLU A 482 -31.48 -21.22 -14.38
C GLU A 482 -32.02 -20.89 -15.78
N ALA A 483 -31.39 -19.91 -16.44
CA ALA A 483 -31.73 -19.42 -17.78
C ALA A 483 -30.50 -19.30 -18.71
N THR A 484 -29.44 -20.07 -18.45
CA THR A 484 -28.17 -20.03 -19.21
C THR A 484 -28.24 -20.77 -20.54
N GLY A 485 -29.01 -21.87 -20.60
CA GLY A 485 -29.06 -22.79 -21.75
C GLY A 485 -27.81 -23.66 -21.92
N LEU A 486 -26.95 -23.76 -20.90
CA LEU A 486 -25.72 -24.55 -20.96
C LEU A 486 -26.00 -26.07 -21.04
N PRO A 487 -25.10 -26.86 -21.65
CA PRO A 487 -25.25 -28.33 -21.70
C PRO A 487 -25.25 -29.02 -20.33
N TYR A 488 -24.77 -28.32 -19.30
CA TYR A 488 -24.68 -28.76 -17.91
C TYR A 488 -25.53 -27.90 -16.97
N ALA A 489 -26.54 -27.20 -17.51
CA ALA A 489 -27.50 -26.45 -16.71
C ALA A 489 -28.18 -27.34 -15.67
N SER A 490 -28.64 -26.72 -14.58
CA SER A 490 -29.33 -27.35 -13.47
C SER A 490 -30.44 -28.27 -13.95
N THR A 491 -30.41 -29.50 -13.44
CA THR A 491 -31.46 -30.50 -13.63
C THR A 491 -32.51 -30.45 -12.51
N VAL A 492 -32.28 -29.61 -11.49
CA VAL A 492 -33.14 -29.45 -10.32
C VAL A 492 -34.05 -28.24 -10.55
N PRO A 493 -35.38 -28.44 -10.66
CA PRO A 493 -36.30 -27.34 -10.96
C PRO A 493 -36.25 -26.23 -9.90
N GLY A 494 -36.00 -24.99 -10.35
CA GLY A 494 -36.04 -23.80 -9.49
C GLY A 494 -34.83 -23.64 -8.56
N VAL A 495 -33.74 -24.38 -8.79
CA VAL A 495 -32.49 -24.25 -8.02
C VAL A 495 -31.31 -24.12 -8.98
N CYS A 496 -30.38 -23.20 -8.75
CA CYS A 496 -29.14 -23.09 -9.53
C CYS A 496 -27.98 -22.44 -8.75
N HIS A 497 -26.74 -22.75 -9.16
CA HIS A 497 -25.55 -22.04 -8.68
C HIS A 497 -25.36 -20.73 -9.46
N ALA A 498 -25.97 -19.65 -8.96
CA ALA A 498 -25.83 -18.30 -9.53
C ALA A 498 -24.84 -17.40 -8.76
N CYS A 499 -24.13 -17.94 -7.76
CA CYS A 499 -23.10 -17.23 -6.98
C CYS A 499 -21.66 -17.80 -7.18
N GLY A 500 -21.54 -18.95 -7.84
CA GLY A 500 -20.24 -19.60 -8.14
C GLY A 500 -19.75 -20.61 -7.09
N HIS A 501 -20.58 -21.01 -6.13
CA HIS A 501 -20.19 -21.94 -5.04
C HIS A 501 -19.79 -23.34 -5.58
N ASP A 502 -20.35 -23.75 -6.72
CA ASP A 502 -19.90 -24.90 -7.50
C ASP A 502 -18.44 -24.79 -7.95
N ALA A 503 -18.01 -23.59 -8.38
CA ALA A 503 -16.62 -23.32 -8.72
C ALA A 503 -15.74 -23.27 -7.46
N HIS A 504 -16.18 -22.62 -6.39
CA HIS A 504 -15.41 -22.54 -5.13
C HIS A 504 -15.10 -23.96 -4.60
N THR A 505 -16.13 -24.81 -4.52
CA THR A 505 -16.00 -26.21 -4.10
C THR A 505 -15.06 -26.99 -5.01
N ALA A 506 -15.23 -26.90 -6.34
CA ALA A 506 -14.38 -27.62 -7.28
C ALA A 506 -12.90 -27.19 -7.20
N MET A 507 -12.64 -25.89 -6.99
CA MET A 507 -11.29 -25.37 -6.83
C MET A 507 -10.62 -25.89 -5.55
N LEU A 508 -11.34 -25.94 -4.43
CA LEU A 508 -10.80 -26.46 -3.18
C LEU A 508 -10.57 -27.98 -3.24
N MET A 509 -11.45 -28.73 -3.92
CA MET A 509 -11.24 -30.16 -4.23
C MET A 509 -9.97 -30.38 -5.08
N GLY A 510 -9.72 -29.49 -6.06
CA GLY A 510 -8.50 -29.51 -6.86
C GLY A 510 -7.25 -29.19 -6.04
N ALA A 511 -7.32 -28.18 -5.17
CA ALA A 511 -6.22 -27.81 -4.28
C ALA A 511 -5.88 -28.95 -3.31
N ALA A 512 -6.89 -29.61 -2.74
CA ALA A 512 -6.71 -30.80 -1.89
C ALA A 512 -5.87 -31.88 -2.57
N ALA A 513 -6.16 -32.17 -3.84
CA ALA A 513 -5.44 -33.19 -4.58
C ALA A 513 -3.99 -32.80 -4.89
N MET A 514 -3.71 -31.52 -5.11
CA MET A 514 -2.34 -31.02 -5.30
C MET A 514 -1.56 -31.04 -3.99
N LEU A 515 -2.16 -30.59 -2.88
CA LEU A 515 -1.52 -30.54 -1.57
C LEU A 515 -1.23 -31.93 -0.98
N VAL A 516 -1.98 -32.96 -1.34
CA VAL A 516 -1.63 -34.35 -0.97
C VAL A 516 -0.35 -34.81 -1.68
N GLY A 517 -0.11 -34.35 -2.91
CA GLY A 517 1.11 -34.64 -3.66
C GLY A 517 2.33 -33.82 -3.22
N ASP A 518 2.10 -32.61 -2.73
CA ASP A 518 3.12 -31.68 -2.24
C ASP A 518 2.66 -31.00 -0.93
N PRO A 519 2.72 -31.70 0.21
CA PRO A 519 2.15 -31.21 1.45
C PRO A 519 2.97 -30.06 2.05
N PRO A 520 2.32 -29.01 2.57
CA PRO A 520 3.00 -27.93 3.27
C PRO A 520 3.62 -28.41 4.59
N PRO A 521 4.59 -27.64 5.14
CA PRO A 521 5.31 -28.01 6.37
C PRO A 521 4.46 -27.92 7.65
N HIS A 522 3.18 -27.56 7.53
CA HIS A 522 2.22 -27.41 8.62
C HIS A 522 0.87 -27.98 8.21
N ARG A 523 -0.04 -28.11 9.19
CA ARG A 523 -1.41 -28.60 8.95
C ARG A 523 -2.20 -27.63 8.08
N VAL A 524 -2.90 -28.13 7.09
CA VAL A 524 -3.90 -27.36 6.32
C VAL A 524 -5.26 -27.95 6.56
N ARG A 525 -6.23 -27.09 6.87
CA ARG A 525 -7.62 -27.47 7.03
C ARG A 525 -8.44 -27.02 5.83
N LEU A 526 -9.07 -27.97 5.17
CA LEU A 526 -10.05 -27.71 4.11
C LEU A 526 -11.43 -27.62 4.76
N VAL A 527 -12.12 -26.49 4.61
CA VAL A 527 -13.46 -26.24 5.14
C VAL A 527 -14.43 -26.12 3.98
N PHE A 528 -15.39 -27.04 3.90
CA PHE A 528 -16.48 -27.02 2.92
C PHE A 528 -17.77 -26.70 3.66
N GLN A 529 -18.21 -25.44 3.53
CA GLN A 529 -19.24 -24.83 4.34
C GLN A 529 -20.61 -24.87 3.64
N PRO A 530 -21.69 -25.27 4.34
CA PRO A 530 -23.05 -25.12 3.83
C PRO A 530 -23.60 -23.70 4.01
N ALA A 531 -24.75 -23.45 3.39
CA ALA A 531 -25.73 -22.45 3.75
C ALA A 531 -25.25 -20.99 3.85
N GLU A 532 -24.30 -20.56 3.01
CA GLU A 532 -23.85 -19.16 2.97
C GLU A 532 -25.01 -18.21 2.64
N GLU A 533 -25.88 -18.59 1.69
CA GLU A 533 -26.90 -17.70 1.11
C GLU A 533 -28.11 -17.43 2.03
N THR A 534 -28.05 -17.88 3.29
CA THR A 534 -29.09 -17.65 4.30
C THR A 534 -28.55 -16.85 5.47
N THR A 535 -29.44 -16.20 6.22
CA THR A 535 -29.06 -15.53 7.47
C THR A 535 -29.60 -16.34 8.64
N PRO A 536 -28.76 -16.74 9.62
CA PRO A 536 -27.41 -16.24 9.92
C PRO A 536 -26.24 -16.88 9.14
N GLY A 537 -26.50 -17.88 8.31
CA GLY A 537 -25.49 -18.59 7.50
C GLY A 537 -25.04 -19.91 8.12
N GLY A 538 -24.31 -20.74 7.36
CA GLY A 538 -23.80 -22.04 7.84
C GLY A 538 -22.41 -21.98 8.48
N SER A 539 -21.72 -20.85 8.42
CA SER A 539 -20.44 -20.60 9.12
C SER A 539 -20.53 -20.84 10.62
N LEU A 540 -21.59 -20.38 11.30
CA LEU A 540 -21.78 -20.58 12.74
C LEU A 540 -21.88 -22.07 13.12
N ASP A 541 -22.63 -22.86 12.34
CA ASP A 541 -22.74 -24.31 12.53
C ASP A 541 -21.39 -25.01 12.24
N THR A 542 -20.65 -24.49 11.26
CA THR A 542 -19.31 -24.97 10.90
C THR A 542 -18.30 -24.73 12.02
N ILE A 543 -18.32 -23.54 12.63
CA ILE A 543 -17.51 -23.19 13.80
C ILE A 543 -17.89 -24.07 14.99
N ALA A 544 -19.19 -24.23 15.27
CA ALA A 544 -19.69 -25.08 16.35
C ALA A 544 -19.32 -26.57 16.17
N ALA A 545 -19.12 -27.02 14.94
CA ALA A 545 -18.64 -28.36 14.60
C ALA A 545 -17.11 -28.54 14.73
N GLY A 546 -16.39 -27.55 15.28
CA GLY A 546 -14.95 -27.62 15.55
C GLY A 546 -14.06 -27.28 14.36
N ALA A 547 -14.60 -26.73 13.27
CA ALA A 547 -13.82 -26.45 12.07
C ALA A 547 -12.68 -25.43 12.30
N LEU A 548 -12.76 -24.59 13.35
CA LEU A 548 -11.70 -23.64 13.69
C LEU A 548 -10.71 -24.14 14.76
N ASP A 549 -10.89 -25.35 15.31
CA ASP A 549 -10.02 -25.85 16.37
C ASP A 549 -8.58 -26.00 15.88
N GLY A 550 -7.65 -25.22 16.45
CA GLY A 550 -6.24 -25.22 16.03
C GLY A 550 -5.98 -24.53 14.69
N VAL A 551 -6.90 -23.72 14.18
CA VAL A 551 -6.70 -22.85 13.02
C VAL A 551 -6.04 -21.54 13.46
N ALA A 552 -4.99 -21.13 12.76
CA ALA A 552 -4.25 -19.90 13.02
C ALA A 552 -4.64 -18.77 12.07
N LYS A 553 -4.86 -19.09 10.79
CA LYS A 553 -5.28 -18.16 9.74
C LYS A 553 -6.30 -18.85 8.84
N ILE A 554 -7.27 -18.12 8.27
CA ILE A 554 -8.26 -18.66 7.33
C ILE A 554 -8.36 -17.83 6.04
N PHE A 555 -8.48 -18.51 4.90
CA PHE A 555 -8.55 -17.89 3.58
C PHE A 555 -9.72 -18.38 2.74
N ALA A 556 -10.29 -17.49 1.93
CA ALA A 556 -11.35 -17.81 0.98
C ALA A 556 -11.14 -17.06 -0.35
N LEU A 557 -11.73 -17.60 -1.42
CA LEU A 557 -11.85 -16.93 -2.70
C LEU A 557 -13.32 -16.91 -3.11
N HIS A 558 -13.77 -15.79 -3.67
CA HIS A 558 -15.11 -15.65 -4.20
C HIS A 558 -15.05 -15.21 -5.67
N CYS A 559 -15.86 -15.82 -6.54
CA CYS A 559 -16.00 -15.42 -7.93
C CYS A 559 -16.45 -13.95 -8.05
N ASP A 560 -15.87 -13.22 -8.99
CA ASP A 560 -16.18 -11.82 -9.27
C ASP A 560 -16.35 -11.62 -10.79
N PRO A 561 -17.61 -11.51 -11.29
CA PRO A 561 -17.86 -11.29 -12.71
C PRO A 561 -17.44 -9.90 -13.20
N HIS A 562 -17.06 -8.97 -12.32
CA HIS A 562 -16.53 -7.67 -12.72
C HIS A 562 -15.05 -7.71 -13.09
N LEU A 563 -14.36 -8.80 -12.76
CA LEU A 563 -12.95 -9.02 -13.06
C LEU A 563 -12.79 -10.03 -14.21
N GLU A 564 -11.86 -9.72 -15.12
CA GLU A 564 -11.50 -10.62 -16.21
C GLU A 564 -10.74 -11.86 -15.70
N VAL A 565 -10.91 -13.00 -16.37
CA VAL A 565 -10.11 -14.21 -16.11
C VAL A 565 -8.62 -13.89 -16.14
N GLY A 566 -7.91 -14.38 -15.12
CA GLY A 566 -6.49 -14.12 -14.93
C GLY A 566 -6.20 -12.88 -14.09
N LYS A 567 -7.22 -12.10 -13.71
CA LYS A 567 -7.12 -11.07 -12.66
C LYS A 567 -7.69 -11.62 -11.35
N LEU A 568 -7.00 -11.35 -10.26
CA LEU A 568 -7.48 -11.61 -8.91
C LEU A 568 -7.33 -10.34 -8.09
N ALA A 569 -8.22 -10.14 -7.13
CA ALA A 569 -8.20 -8.96 -6.30
C ALA A 569 -8.30 -9.30 -4.83
N THR A 570 -7.71 -8.46 -3.99
CA THR A 570 -8.02 -8.44 -2.55
C THR A 570 -7.79 -7.01 -2.06
N ARG A 571 -8.16 -6.75 -0.81
CA ARG A 571 -7.93 -5.47 -0.15
C ARG A 571 -7.73 -5.70 1.35
N GLU A 572 -6.94 -4.83 1.97
CA GLU A 572 -6.90 -4.74 3.43
C GLU A 572 -8.19 -4.11 3.94
N GLY A 573 -8.66 -4.59 5.09
CA GLY A 573 -9.87 -4.10 5.73
C GLY A 573 -11.15 -4.59 5.04
N PRO A 574 -12.24 -3.82 5.08
CA PRO A 574 -13.57 -4.35 4.77
C PRO A 574 -13.78 -4.66 3.28
N ILE A 575 -13.85 -5.93 2.88
CA ILE A 575 -14.12 -6.33 1.49
C ILE A 575 -15.63 -6.50 1.21
N THR A 576 -16.45 -6.65 2.24
CA THR A 576 -17.92 -6.63 2.16
C THR A 576 -18.52 -5.61 3.13
N SER A 577 -19.85 -5.49 3.17
CA SER A 577 -20.56 -4.64 4.11
C SER A 577 -21.48 -5.49 4.97
N SER A 578 -21.71 -5.04 6.20
CA SER A 578 -22.74 -5.63 7.04
C SER A 578 -24.13 -5.35 6.47
N ASN A 579 -25.11 -6.11 6.93
CA ASN A 579 -26.52 -5.79 6.70
C ASN A 579 -27.32 -5.89 8.00
N ALA A 580 -28.40 -5.12 8.09
CA ALA A 580 -29.40 -5.25 9.13
C ALA A 580 -30.76 -4.85 8.58
N ALA A 581 -31.80 -5.58 8.97
CA ALA A 581 -33.18 -5.21 8.66
C ALA A 581 -33.77 -4.37 9.80
N VAL A 582 -34.35 -3.23 9.44
CA VAL A 582 -34.94 -2.27 10.38
C VAL A 582 -36.42 -2.12 10.07
N THR A 583 -37.29 -2.55 10.97
CA THR A 583 -38.73 -2.32 10.88
C THR A 583 -39.20 -1.50 12.07
N VAL A 584 -39.81 -0.34 11.80
CA VAL A 584 -40.41 0.52 12.82
C VAL A 584 -41.92 0.58 12.61
N ARG A 585 -42.66 0.20 13.64
CA ARG A 585 -44.12 0.31 13.67
C ARG A 585 -44.53 1.45 14.59
N LEU A 586 -45.50 2.24 14.15
CA LEU A 586 -45.98 3.44 14.82
C LEU A 586 -47.48 3.33 15.11
N TRP A 587 -47.93 3.87 16.24
CA TRP A 587 -49.34 3.95 16.61
C TRP A 587 -49.72 5.30 17.21
N SER A 588 -50.95 5.73 16.90
CA SER A 588 -51.62 6.88 17.48
C SER A 588 -53.11 6.58 17.69
N ALA A 589 -53.84 7.48 18.35
CA ALA A 589 -55.30 7.38 18.49
C ALA A 589 -56.08 7.65 17.18
N GLY A 590 -55.41 8.11 16.11
CA GLY A 590 -56.06 8.57 14.88
C GLY A 590 -56.92 9.81 15.09
N GLY A 591 -57.68 10.22 14.07
CA GLY A 591 -58.69 11.28 14.20
C GLY A 591 -58.92 12.13 12.96
N HIS A 592 -59.63 13.24 13.10
CA HIS A 592 -59.92 14.13 11.99
C HIS A 592 -58.79 15.14 11.78
N THR A 593 -58.33 15.31 10.53
CA THR A 593 -57.26 16.25 10.16
C THR A 593 -57.51 17.72 10.54
N ALA A 594 -58.76 18.13 10.80
CA ALA A 594 -59.10 19.48 11.26
C ALA A 594 -58.76 19.72 12.74
N ARG A 595 -58.39 18.69 13.50
CA ARG A 595 -58.12 18.77 14.94
C ARG A 595 -56.81 18.03 15.30
N PRO A 596 -55.68 18.37 14.67
CA PRO A 596 -54.43 17.61 14.86
C PRO A 596 -53.94 17.63 16.31
N HIS A 597 -54.25 18.69 17.08
CA HIS A 597 -53.95 18.82 18.51
C HIS A 597 -54.65 17.78 19.42
N LEU A 598 -55.63 17.03 18.90
CA LEU A 598 -56.30 15.93 19.61
C LEU A 598 -55.80 14.55 19.14
N THR A 599 -54.81 14.52 18.26
CA THR A 599 -54.27 13.31 17.63
C THR A 599 -52.76 13.23 17.87
N GLY A 600 -52.17 12.04 17.73
CA GLY A 600 -50.74 11.95 17.46
C GLY A 600 -50.58 12.04 15.95
N ASP A 601 -50.03 13.13 15.43
CA ASP A 601 -49.85 13.34 13.98
C ASP A 601 -48.84 12.31 13.42
N LEU A 602 -49.36 11.11 13.14
CA LEU A 602 -48.58 9.92 12.84
C LEU A 602 -47.86 10.03 11.50
N ILE A 603 -48.45 10.74 10.53
CA ILE A 603 -47.79 11.03 9.25
C ILE A 603 -46.60 11.95 9.48
N HIS A 604 -46.78 13.02 10.26
CA HIS A 604 -45.67 13.92 10.57
C HIS A 604 -44.55 13.21 11.36
N ALA A 605 -44.90 12.42 12.37
CA ALA A 605 -43.93 11.64 13.14
C ALA A 605 -43.16 10.62 12.26
N ALA A 606 -43.85 9.95 11.34
CA ALA A 606 -43.21 9.07 10.36
C ALA A 606 -42.24 9.85 9.45
N ALA A 607 -42.61 11.05 8.97
CA ALA A 607 -41.74 11.88 8.14
C ALA A 607 -40.49 12.37 8.89
N VAL A 608 -40.63 12.75 10.16
CA VAL A 608 -39.52 13.09 11.05
C VAL A 608 -38.60 11.89 11.24
N LEU A 609 -39.14 10.68 11.39
CA LEU A 609 -38.34 9.49 11.51
C LEU A 609 -37.60 9.14 10.21
N VAL A 610 -38.29 9.19 9.06
CA VAL A 610 -37.71 8.89 7.73
C VAL A 610 -36.48 9.73 7.47
N THR A 611 -36.56 11.05 7.74
CA THR A 611 -35.50 12.01 7.45
C THR A 611 -34.50 12.14 8.60
N GLY A 612 -35.01 12.16 9.83
CA GLY A 612 -34.23 12.40 11.04
C GLY A 612 -33.33 11.26 11.42
N LEU A 613 -33.74 9.99 11.24
CA LEU A 613 -32.89 8.86 11.64
C LEU A 613 -31.61 8.83 10.81
N ALA A 614 -31.72 8.92 9.48
CA ALA A 614 -30.55 9.00 8.59
C ALA A 614 -29.68 10.23 8.93
N SER A 615 -30.30 11.40 9.12
CA SER A 615 -29.58 12.64 9.45
C SER A 615 -28.81 12.56 10.77
N VAL A 616 -29.35 11.87 11.79
CA VAL A 616 -28.65 11.69 13.07
C VAL A 616 -27.52 10.68 12.94
N LEU A 617 -27.75 9.56 12.24
CA LEU A 617 -26.72 8.55 12.01
C LEU A 617 -25.50 9.15 11.28
N ASP A 618 -25.72 9.97 10.24
CA ASP A 618 -24.66 10.68 9.50
C ASP A 618 -23.82 11.65 10.35
N ARG A 619 -24.34 12.04 11.54
CA ARG A 619 -23.66 12.96 12.46
C ARG A 619 -23.06 12.28 13.68
N ARG A 620 -23.46 11.03 13.96
CA ARG A 620 -22.99 10.24 15.10
C ARG A 620 -22.00 9.15 14.70
N LEU A 621 -22.05 8.71 13.45
CA LEU A 621 -21.14 7.72 12.89
C LEU A 621 -20.05 8.42 12.08
N ASP A 622 -18.85 7.84 12.08
CA ASP A 622 -17.77 8.31 11.21
C ASP A 622 -18.15 8.05 9.75
N ALA A 623 -18.07 9.09 8.91
CA ALA A 623 -18.40 9.02 7.49
C ALA A 623 -17.57 7.96 6.73
N ARG A 624 -16.38 7.60 7.23
CA ARG A 624 -15.52 6.55 6.66
C ARG A 624 -16.06 5.14 6.87
N THR A 625 -17.03 4.95 7.77
CA THR A 625 -17.69 3.65 8.00
C THR A 625 -18.64 3.27 6.86
N ALA A 626 -18.87 4.17 5.90
CA ALA A 626 -19.79 3.98 4.78
C ALA A 626 -21.16 3.45 5.21
N THR A 627 -21.65 3.93 6.37
CA THR A 627 -22.93 3.47 6.91
C THR A 627 -24.10 4.10 6.18
N ILE A 628 -25.01 3.28 5.66
CA ILE A 628 -26.15 3.72 4.85
C ILE A 628 -27.43 3.11 5.41
N LEU A 629 -28.43 3.95 5.69
CA LEU A 629 -29.80 3.53 5.97
C LEU A 629 -30.69 3.86 4.77
N THR A 630 -31.36 2.84 4.22
CA THR A 630 -32.31 3.00 3.12
C THR A 630 -33.68 2.48 3.53
N TRP A 631 -34.71 3.33 3.44
CA TRP A 631 -36.10 2.92 3.62
C TRP A 631 -36.65 2.33 2.32
N GLY A 632 -37.02 1.04 2.34
CA GLY A 632 -37.66 0.36 1.21
C GLY A 632 -39.19 0.48 1.21
N LYS A 633 -39.80 0.73 2.38
CA LYS A 633 -41.24 0.87 2.53
C LYS A 633 -41.57 1.93 3.58
N VAL A 634 -42.52 2.80 3.26
CA VAL A 634 -43.19 3.70 4.22
C VAL A 634 -44.69 3.63 3.93
N ALA A 635 -45.50 3.24 4.90
CA ALA A 635 -46.94 3.10 4.74
C ALA A 635 -47.70 3.60 5.97
N ALA A 636 -48.69 4.47 5.76
CA ALA A 636 -49.60 4.93 6.81
C ALA A 636 -50.86 5.56 6.20
N GLY A 637 -52.04 5.22 6.74
CA GLY A 637 -53.33 5.77 6.30
C GLY A 637 -53.84 5.29 4.94
N GLN A 638 -55.09 5.67 4.64
CA GLN A 638 -55.79 5.30 3.38
C GLN A 638 -56.61 6.47 2.80
N VAL A 639 -57.10 7.39 3.65
CA VAL A 639 -58.00 8.48 3.26
C VAL A 639 -57.41 9.83 3.68
N GLY A 640 -57.41 10.82 2.78
CA GLY A 640 -56.68 12.09 2.97
C GLY A 640 -57.26 13.08 4.01
N ASN A 641 -58.44 12.82 4.56
CA ASN A 641 -59.06 13.66 5.60
C ASN A 641 -59.05 13.04 7.01
N SER A 642 -58.30 11.95 7.21
CA SER A 642 -58.13 11.28 8.49
C SER A 642 -56.65 11.17 8.87
N VAL A 643 -56.34 11.43 10.14
CA VAL A 643 -55.06 11.06 10.75
C VAL A 643 -55.09 9.54 11.02
N PRO A 644 -54.08 8.78 10.57
CA PRO A 644 -54.09 7.32 10.71
C PRO A 644 -53.72 6.85 12.12
N GLU A 645 -54.28 5.70 12.51
CA GLU A 645 -53.99 5.02 13.79
C GLU A 645 -52.66 4.27 13.78
N SER A 646 -52.19 3.82 12.61
CA SER A 646 -50.96 3.02 12.50
C SER A 646 -50.13 3.35 11.26
N GLY A 647 -48.83 3.11 11.35
CA GLY A 647 -47.89 3.18 10.24
C GLY A 647 -46.73 2.21 10.39
N GLU A 648 -46.08 1.91 9.28
CA GLU A 648 -44.93 0.99 9.22
C GLU A 648 -43.85 1.56 8.28
N LEU A 649 -42.61 1.49 8.75
CA LEU A 649 -41.40 1.81 7.99
C LEU A 649 -40.53 0.56 7.97
N VAL A 650 -40.08 0.14 6.78
CA VAL A 650 -39.17 -0.98 6.60
C VAL A 650 -37.97 -0.51 5.81
N GLY A 651 -36.78 -0.76 6.33
CA GLY A 651 -35.53 -0.36 5.73
C GLY A 651 -34.40 -1.33 6.00
N THR A 652 -33.27 -1.07 5.36
CA THR A 652 -32.04 -1.83 5.53
C THR A 652 -30.93 -0.88 5.92
N LEU A 653 -30.07 -1.32 6.82
CA LEU A 653 -28.90 -0.58 7.26
C LEU A 653 -27.65 -1.39 6.90
N ARG A 654 -26.65 -0.73 6.29
CA ARG A 654 -25.38 -1.35 5.89
C ARG A 654 -24.22 -0.57 6.46
N SER A 655 -23.12 -1.23 6.81
CA SER A 655 -21.90 -0.57 7.27
C SER A 655 -20.66 -1.34 6.83
N ALA A 656 -19.59 -0.62 6.47
CA ALA A 656 -18.27 -1.17 6.21
C ALA A 656 -17.50 -1.47 7.52
N SER A 657 -17.97 -0.98 8.66
CA SER A 657 -17.24 -1.03 9.92
C SER A 657 -17.83 -2.10 10.84
N HIS A 658 -16.96 -3.02 11.28
CA HIS A 658 -17.32 -4.02 12.28
C HIS A 658 -17.74 -3.38 13.62
N GLU A 659 -16.97 -2.39 14.10
CA GLU A 659 -17.29 -1.65 15.33
C GLU A 659 -18.64 -0.93 15.24
N THR A 660 -18.94 -0.34 14.08
CA THR A 660 -20.23 0.32 13.86
C THR A 660 -21.34 -0.71 13.83
N TRP A 661 -21.20 -1.82 13.09
CA TRP A 661 -22.13 -2.94 13.07
C TRP A 661 -22.47 -3.43 14.49
N ALA A 662 -21.48 -3.63 15.36
CA ALA A 662 -21.67 -4.09 16.73
C ALA A 662 -22.45 -3.12 17.64
N THR A 663 -22.51 -1.83 17.29
CA THR A 663 -23.13 -0.77 18.12
C THR A 663 -24.36 -0.12 17.50
N LEU A 664 -24.76 -0.56 16.30
CA LEU A 664 -25.80 0.09 15.51
C LEU A 664 -27.22 -0.08 16.08
N GLU A 665 -27.59 -1.26 16.56
CA GLU A 665 -28.92 -1.50 17.14
C GLU A 665 -29.25 -0.53 18.29
N PRO A 666 -28.44 -0.42 19.37
CA PRO A 666 -28.76 0.46 20.47
C PRO A 666 -28.76 1.93 20.06
N LEU A 667 -27.89 2.33 19.12
CA LEU A 667 -27.87 3.68 18.57
C LEU A 667 -29.15 4.01 17.81
N VAL A 668 -29.63 3.09 16.97
CA VAL A 668 -30.88 3.22 16.21
C VAL A 668 -32.06 3.30 17.17
N ALA A 669 -32.17 2.37 18.12
CA ALA A 669 -33.24 2.34 19.10
C ALA A 669 -33.33 3.64 19.91
N HIS A 670 -32.18 4.13 20.40
CA HIS A 670 -32.12 5.38 21.16
C HIS A 670 -32.53 6.59 20.31
N THR A 671 -32.03 6.67 19.07
CA THR A 671 -32.32 7.79 18.16
C THR A 671 -33.79 7.86 17.77
N ILE A 672 -34.43 6.71 17.50
CA ILE A 672 -35.88 6.64 17.23
C ILE A 672 -36.66 7.20 18.43
N GLY A 673 -36.30 6.78 19.65
CA GLY A 673 -36.92 7.29 20.87
C GLY A 673 -36.81 8.81 21.00
N GLN A 674 -35.62 9.38 20.73
CA GLN A 674 -35.38 10.82 20.80
C GLN A 674 -36.17 11.60 19.74
N LEU A 675 -36.25 11.10 18.51
CA LEU A 675 -36.96 11.76 17.41
C LEU A 675 -38.47 11.75 17.62
N LEU A 676 -39.02 10.70 18.22
CA LEU A 676 -40.46 10.52 18.37
C LEU A 676 -41.02 11.08 19.69
N ALA A 677 -40.18 11.29 20.71
CA ALA A 677 -40.62 11.76 22.03
C ALA A 677 -41.51 13.02 22.01
N PRO A 678 -41.27 14.06 21.20
CA PRO A 678 -42.11 15.25 21.17
C PRO A 678 -43.55 15.02 20.67
N TYR A 679 -43.79 13.95 19.92
CA TYR A 679 -45.06 13.72 19.22
C TYR A 679 -46.01 12.78 19.95
N GLY A 680 -45.58 12.17 21.07
CA GLY A 680 -46.41 11.28 21.87
C GLY A 680 -46.91 10.03 21.13
N VAL A 681 -46.28 9.66 20.02
CA VAL A 681 -46.62 8.44 19.25
C VAL A 681 -45.97 7.22 19.89
N ARG A 682 -46.73 6.13 20.01
CA ARG A 682 -46.16 4.84 20.43
C ARG A 682 -45.39 4.24 19.26
N HIS A 683 -44.25 3.61 19.54
CA HIS A 683 -43.49 2.91 18.52
C HIS A 683 -42.94 1.58 19.03
N GLU A 684 -42.58 0.71 18.09
CA GLU A 684 -41.88 -0.55 18.28
C GLU A 684 -40.81 -0.67 17.20
N LEU A 685 -39.60 -1.05 17.59
CA LEU A 685 -38.49 -1.35 16.69
C LEU A 685 -38.28 -2.87 16.68
N SER A 686 -38.30 -3.44 15.48
CA SER A 686 -37.73 -4.75 15.20
C SER A 686 -36.44 -4.54 14.42
N TYR A 687 -35.30 -4.75 15.09
CA TYR A 687 -33.98 -4.71 14.48
C TYR A 687 -33.46 -6.14 14.36
N GLN A 688 -33.13 -6.57 13.15
CA GLN A 688 -32.48 -7.85 12.91
C GLN A 688 -31.08 -7.58 12.40
N GLN A 689 -30.09 -7.79 13.27
CA GLN A 689 -28.69 -7.70 12.91
C GLN A 689 -28.33 -8.89 12.03
N GLY A 690 -27.85 -8.62 10.82
CA GLY A 690 -27.31 -9.64 9.94
C GLY A 690 -25.81 -9.82 10.16
N VAL A 691 -25.16 -10.47 9.19
CA VAL A 691 -23.74 -10.79 9.25
C VAL A 691 -22.86 -9.54 9.36
N PRO A 692 -21.72 -9.60 10.08
CA PRO A 692 -20.72 -8.54 10.08
C PRO A 692 -20.11 -8.34 8.68
N PRO A 693 -19.42 -7.21 8.42
CA PRO A 693 -18.63 -7.09 7.21
C PRO A 693 -17.41 -8.03 7.29
N VAL A 694 -17.02 -8.63 6.18
CA VAL A 694 -15.74 -9.32 6.06
C VAL A 694 -14.64 -8.26 6.09
N VAL A 695 -13.84 -8.25 7.15
CA VAL A 695 -12.71 -7.35 7.32
C VAL A 695 -11.42 -8.17 7.22
N ASN A 696 -10.75 -8.08 6.08
CA ASN A 696 -9.48 -8.77 5.88
C ASN A 696 -8.40 -8.21 6.82
N GLU A 697 -7.74 -9.09 7.56
CA GLU A 697 -6.64 -8.73 8.46
C GLU A 697 -5.38 -8.37 7.65
N PRO A 698 -4.60 -7.34 8.01
CA PRO A 698 -3.46 -6.88 7.21
C PRO A 698 -2.42 -7.97 6.88
N GLY A 699 -1.99 -8.77 7.86
CA GLY A 699 -1.01 -9.84 7.64
C GLY A 699 -1.53 -10.93 6.71
N CYS A 700 -2.76 -11.41 6.94
CA CYS A 700 -3.41 -12.39 6.07
C CYS A 700 -3.68 -11.81 4.67
N THR A 701 -3.98 -10.50 4.57
CA THR A 701 -4.14 -9.85 3.27
C THR A 701 -2.85 -9.95 2.48
N GLU A 702 -1.70 -9.71 3.11
CA GLU A 702 -0.40 -9.82 2.43
C GLU A 702 -0.08 -11.26 2.03
N ASP A 703 -0.31 -12.24 2.92
CA ASP A 703 -0.15 -13.68 2.59
C ASP A 703 -0.97 -14.04 1.33
N LEU A 704 -2.21 -13.55 1.25
CA LEU A 704 -3.08 -13.77 0.10
C LEU A 704 -2.61 -13.01 -1.15
N ARG A 705 -2.09 -11.79 -1.00
CA ARG A 705 -1.53 -10.98 -2.11
C ARG A 705 -0.29 -11.65 -2.70
N GLU A 706 0.61 -12.17 -1.88
CA GLU A 706 1.78 -12.92 -2.33
C GLU A 706 1.36 -14.18 -3.09
N ALA A 707 0.42 -14.95 -2.54
CA ALA A 707 -0.12 -16.14 -3.19
C ALA A 707 -0.75 -15.82 -4.55
N ILE A 708 -1.56 -14.76 -4.63
CA ILE A 708 -2.16 -14.29 -5.89
C ILE A 708 -1.06 -13.84 -6.87
N GLY A 709 -0.13 -13.01 -6.42
CA GLY A 709 0.97 -12.47 -7.24
C GLY A 709 1.85 -13.56 -7.84
N ALA A 710 2.11 -14.64 -7.10
CA ALA A 710 2.84 -15.81 -7.60
C ALA A 710 2.07 -16.58 -8.70
N VAL A 711 0.74 -16.53 -8.68
CA VAL A 711 -0.13 -17.30 -9.60
C VAL A 711 -0.45 -16.55 -10.88
N VAL A 712 -0.81 -15.25 -10.77
CA VAL A 712 -1.21 -14.44 -11.94
C VAL A 712 -0.22 -13.34 -12.31
N GLY A 713 0.83 -13.12 -11.51
CA GLY A 713 1.73 -11.98 -11.65
C GLY A 713 1.15 -10.72 -11.01
N TYR A 714 2.02 -9.89 -10.42
CA TYR A 714 1.61 -8.69 -9.69
C TYR A 714 0.85 -7.65 -10.54
N ASP A 715 1.07 -7.60 -11.85
CA ASP A 715 0.31 -6.73 -12.76
C ASP A 715 -1.17 -7.13 -12.88
N ASN A 716 -1.50 -8.39 -12.57
CA ASN A 716 -2.85 -8.94 -12.60
C ASN A 716 -3.47 -9.10 -11.20
N LEU A 717 -2.72 -8.75 -10.14
CA LEU A 717 -3.24 -8.54 -8.80
C LEU A 717 -3.77 -7.11 -8.72
N VAL A 718 -5.09 -6.97 -8.64
CA VAL A 718 -5.75 -5.66 -8.56
C VAL A 718 -6.34 -5.43 -7.17
N GLU A 719 -6.68 -4.18 -6.86
CA GLU A 719 -7.35 -3.86 -5.59
C GLU A 719 -8.84 -4.21 -5.69
N ALA A 720 -9.36 -4.94 -4.70
CA ALA A 720 -10.76 -5.32 -4.67
C ALA A 720 -11.63 -4.11 -4.32
N SER A 721 -12.73 -3.93 -5.05
CA SER A 721 -13.78 -3.00 -4.63
C SER A 721 -14.54 -3.58 -3.44
N GLN A 722 -14.98 -2.72 -2.51
CA GLN A 722 -15.85 -3.16 -1.44
C GLN A 722 -17.24 -3.49 -1.96
N SER A 723 -17.74 -4.68 -1.65
CA SER A 723 -19.13 -5.05 -1.93
C SER A 723 -20.07 -4.50 -0.86
N SER A 724 -21.28 -4.12 -1.28
CA SER A 724 -22.37 -3.80 -0.36
C SER A 724 -23.13 -5.04 0.13
N GLY A 725 -22.88 -6.21 -0.47
CA GLY A 725 -23.40 -7.50 -0.03
C GLY A 725 -22.80 -7.94 1.31
N GLY A 726 -23.51 -8.82 2.01
CA GLY A 726 -22.98 -9.54 3.17
C GLY A 726 -22.29 -10.82 2.70
N GLU A 727 -21.47 -11.40 3.58
CA GLU A 727 -20.81 -12.69 3.37
C GLU A 727 -20.59 -13.31 4.74
N ASP A 728 -21.04 -14.54 4.95
CA ASP A 728 -21.02 -15.18 6.27
C ASP A 728 -19.62 -15.66 6.69
N PHE A 729 -18.64 -15.65 5.77
CA PHE A 729 -17.22 -15.81 6.09
C PHE A 729 -16.74 -14.86 7.20
N ALA A 730 -17.40 -13.70 7.35
CA ALA A 730 -17.12 -12.73 8.40
C ALA A 730 -17.21 -13.35 9.82
N TRP A 731 -18.06 -14.37 10.03
CA TRP A 731 -18.14 -15.06 11.32
C TRP A 731 -16.86 -15.81 11.68
N TYR A 732 -16.10 -16.33 10.71
CA TYR A 732 -14.80 -16.92 11.04
C TYR A 732 -13.80 -15.87 11.52
N LEU A 733 -13.88 -14.66 10.96
CA LEU A 733 -12.97 -13.56 11.28
C LEU A 733 -13.19 -12.98 12.68
N GLU A 734 -14.32 -13.28 13.31
CA GLU A 734 -14.56 -13.02 14.74
C GLU A 734 -13.74 -13.93 15.66
N HIS A 735 -13.17 -15.02 15.12
CA HIS A 735 -12.44 -16.03 15.89
C HIS A 735 -10.96 -16.14 15.52
N VAL A 736 -10.62 -16.00 14.23
CA VAL A 736 -9.25 -16.14 13.71
C VAL A 736 -8.96 -15.08 12.66
N PRO A 737 -7.73 -14.56 12.54
CA PRO A 737 -7.38 -13.65 11.46
C PRO A 737 -7.50 -14.37 10.11
N GLY A 738 -7.81 -13.61 9.06
CA GLY A 738 -8.01 -14.19 7.74
C GLY A 738 -8.23 -13.15 6.65
N ALA A 739 -8.25 -13.63 5.41
CA ALA A 739 -8.47 -12.78 4.25
C ALA A 739 -9.25 -13.50 3.14
N MET A 740 -10.13 -12.75 2.49
CA MET A 740 -10.87 -13.17 1.30
C MET A 740 -10.36 -12.45 0.05
N GLY A 741 -10.27 -13.19 -1.05
CA GLY A 741 -9.95 -12.68 -2.38
C GLY A 741 -11.13 -12.76 -3.35
N ARG A 742 -11.05 -11.99 -4.43
CA ARG A 742 -11.99 -11.97 -5.55
C ARG A 742 -11.31 -12.58 -6.78
N LEU A 743 -11.93 -13.60 -7.37
CA LEU A 743 -11.43 -14.30 -8.54
C LEU A 743 -12.15 -13.82 -9.79
N GLY A 744 -11.42 -13.26 -10.75
CA GLY A 744 -11.99 -12.86 -12.03
C GLY A 744 -12.48 -14.04 -12.85
N VAL A 745 -13.76 -13.99 -13.22
CA VAL A 745 -14.45 -15.04 -13.97
C VAL A 745 -15.04 -14.58 -15.30
N TRP A 746 -14.91 -13.30 -15.64
CA TRP A 746 -15.43 -12.77 -16.89
C TRP A 746 -14.45 -12.98 -18.05
N ASN A 747 -14.96 -13.45 -19.19
CA ASN A 747 -14.12 -13.77 -20.34
C ASN A 747 -13.63 -12.55 -21.14
N GLY A 748 -14.07 -11.34 -20.78
CA GLY A 748 -13.71 -10.08 -21.44
C GLY A 748 -14.48 -9.80 -22.74
N VAL A 749 -15.38 -10.69 -23.16
CA VAL A 749 -16.05 -10.63 -24.47
C VAL A 749 -17.56 -10.62 -24.35
N ASP A 750 -18.13 -11.58 -23.63
CA ASP A 750 -19.57 -11.71 -23.49
C ASP A 750 -20.15 -10.64 -22.57
N ARG A 751 -21.47 -10.47 -22.61
CA ARG A 751 -22.16 -9.55 -21.69
C ARG A 751 -21.84 -9.98 -20.26
N ARG A 752 -21.34 -9.03 -19.47
CA ARG A 752 -21.14 -9.25 -18.03
C ARG A 752 -22.50 -9.41 -17.34
N GLU A 753 -22.71 -10.57 -16.76
CA GLU A 753 -23.87 -10.91 -15.94
C GLU A 753 -23.44 -10.94 -14.48
N ASP A 754 -24.31 -10.46 -13.61
CA ASP A 754 -24.00 -10.33 -12.19
C ASP A 754 -24.34 -11.61 -11.44
N LEU A 755 -23.78 -11.76 -10.25
CA LEU A 755 -24.16 -12.81 -9.32
C LEU A 755 -25.67 -12.73 -9.04
N HIS A 756 -26.27 -13.87 -8.70
CA HIS A 756 -27.71 -14.04 -8.42
C HIS A 756 -28.64 -13.79 -9.62
N GLN A 757 -28.11 -13.60 -10.83
CA GLN A 757 -28.93 -13.57 -12.05
C GLN A 757 -29.18 -15.00 -12.58
N PRO A 758 -30.40 -15.31 -13.08
CA PRO A 758 -30.70 -16.61 -13.70
C PRO A 758 -29.76 -17.02 -14.82
N SER A 759 -29.19 -16.04 -15.51
CA SER A 759 -28.32 -16.26 -16.65
C SER A 759 -26.84 -16.28 -16.29
N PHE A 760 -26.44 -16.04 -15.02
CA PHE A 760 -25.05 -15.96 -14.60
C PHE A 760 -24.23 -17.14 -15.11
N THR A 761 -23.11 -16.83 -15.76
CA THR A 761 -22.11 -17.80 -16.21
C THR A 761 -20.71 -17.32 -15.83
N LEU A 762 -19.79 -18.28 -15.68
CA LEU A 762 -18.38 -18.04 -15.44
C LEU A 762 -17.53 -18.71 -16.52
N ASP A 763 -16.39 -18.11 -16.82
CA ASP A 763 -15.38 -18.72 -17.69
C ASP A 763 -14.53 -19.71 -16.89
N GLU A 764 -14.65 -21.00 -17.23
CA GLU A 764 -14.04 -22.11 -16.49
C GLU A 764 -12.50 -22.09 -16.52
N ARG A 765 -11.87 -21.29 -17.38
CA ARG A 765 -10.41 -21.02 -17.32
C ARG A 765 -9.99 -20.39 -15.99
N ALA A 766 -10.92 -19.75 -15.27
CA ALA A 766 -10.69 -19.18 -13.95
C ALA A 766 -10.35 -20.24 -12.88
N LEU A 767 -10.86 -21.47 -13.02
CA LEU A 767 -10.79 -22.50 -11.97
C LEU A 767 -9.35 -22.83 -11.57
N MET A 768 -8.45 -22.97 -12.55
CA MET A 768 -7.05 -23.31 -12.24
C MET A 768 -6.29 -22.17 -11.58
N TYR A 769 -6.70 -20.91 -11.75
CA TYR A 769 -6.12 -19.79 -10.99
C TYR A 769 -6.52 -19.87 -9.52
N GLY A 770 -7.79 -20.17 -9.22
CA GLY A 770 -8.21 -20.34 -7.83
C GLY A 770 -7.61 -21.57 -7.17
N VAL A 771 -7.53 -22.72 -7.86
CA VAL A 771 -6.81 -23.93 -7.37
C VAL A 771 -5.38 -23.58 -6.98
N ARG A 772 -4.63 -22.93 -7.88
CA ARG A 772 -3.22 -22.57 -7.63
C ARG A 772 -3.06 -21.54 -6.53
N THR A 773 -4.02 -20.61 -6.39
CA THR A 773 -3.99 -19.60 -5.32
C THR A 773 -4.23 -20.25 -3.97
N PHE A 774 -5.19 -21.18 -3.87
CA PHE A 774 -5.39 -21.99 -2.66
C PHE A 774 -4.15 -22.81 -2.29
N VAL A 775 -3.50 -23.46 -3.28
CA VAL A 775 -2.24 -24.17 -3.05
C VAL A 775 -1.16 -23.21 -2.56
N ALA A 776 -0.96 -22.07 -3.24
CA ALA A 776 0.07 -21.10 -2.88
C ALA A 776 -0.12 -20.54 -1.47
N VAL A 777 -1.34 -20.14 -1.10
CA VAL A 777 -1.62 -19.59 0.24
C VAL A 777 -1.54 -20.66 1.33
N ALA A 778 -1.81 -21.93 1.01
CA ALA A 778 -1.61 -23.05 1.94
C ALA A 778 -0.13 -23.29 2.28
N HIS A 779 0.81 -22.77 1.48
CA HIS A 779 2.25 -22.79 1.78
C HIS A 779 2.73 -21.51 2.48
N SER A 780 1.85 -20.55 2.78
CA SER A 780 2.19 -19.34 3.53
C SER A 780 2.65 -19.67 4.97
N GLY A 781 3.43 -18.78 5.56
CA GLY A 781 3.92 -18.95 6.93
C GLY A 781 2.80 -18.86 7.98
N LEU A 782 2.97 -19.59 9.08
CA LEU A 782 2.09 -19.49 10.27
C LEU A 782 2.52 -18.36 11.23
N ASP A 783 3.62 -17.67 10.94
CA ASP A 783 4.17 -16.61 11.80
C ASP A 783 3.40 -15.29 11.70
#